data_AF-A0A7Z9PRN4-F1
#
_entry.id   AF-A0A7Z9PRN4-F1
#
_cell.length_a   1.000
_cell.length_b   1.000
_cell.length_c   1.000
_cell.angle_alpha   90.00
_cell.angle_beta   90.00
_cell.angle_gamma   90.00
#
_symmetry.space_group_name_H-M   'P 1'
#
loop_
_entity.id
_entity.type
_entity.pdbx_description
1 polymer ?
#
loop_
_entity_poly.entity_id
_entity_poly.type
_entity_poly.pdbx_seq_one_letter_code
_entity_poly.pdbx_strand_id
1 'polypeptide(L)'
;MSRSRRRILTRAWQAGGISLPQELDRALSSDKLVFFVGAGVSSASPSNLPGFLGLAADIANDMGHSDWVPEKPDPSIHFDEIMGRLNDLHGDAHARVSARLRPITEPNTYHEDLIALATVNGNKPRIVTTNFDLLFEEAARRAEVELSVHHAPALPLGNDFSGLVHLHGPIDPTHFQRMVLTDQDFGQAYITEGWATQFLTRMLEEYVTVFVGYSADDVVMRYLARALPTDGGTRFAFMREDYKDEMTAKWQRLDVSPVLYPKAEGSNGHARLQTFFTNWRERVTSTSEDRYDAIVALIDKGPSDRTTPDPELSWLLSDEEYSRHFVGRADPTEWMRHAEAIGILDVIFEPANEQTARTQAMWSAWVTRSISVDRGESMLEILAKHRGQMSQQLWFDVFRQLYEGYQPHDHLRKLLILLTAARSDSDDSQLSLLIQKLAEVDPEAAEVLLHQLLTARLEFTSHRGILGRPDFLTTEFVFPWHPSSIRKVWPQLLQSLRDPDQLLSLVLSLIAHVETTTAFFDGTNFRNRFSTRRYTVDGNERFLISRDEHGVLLVDVARDLLREYVRHGRPERANNLLDSSSELAQRLGIDALTESRPSEADSLIGRMISQGLILSRSHKPEVFRLLKEMYPHASAEIRAELLNHIQETSAAPGGIEVSDSERFNAVDWLTRQVKEDDPAHQLLREMKQEHPEFSPREEPNLDATPVTFARVETPSEAEGRFRGMTPAEVANSLKSDPDLDDIFEQDTLSLELNDFFENEPFSAGELLAFKQREAP
;
A
#
# COMPACT_ATOMS: atom_id res chain seq x y z
N MET A 1 -22.10 -11.79 6.25
CA MET A 1 -22.26 -11.51 4.80
C MET A 1 -22.75 -10.07 4.62
N SER A 2 -21.83 -9.11 4.52
CA SER A 2 -22.11 -7.76 4.05
C SER A 2 -21.29 -7.61 2.77
N ARG A 3 -21.97 -7.50 1.63
CA ARG A 3 -21.33 -7.21 0.35
C ARG A 3 -20.83 -5.76 0.40
N SER A 4 -19.61 -5.57 0.89
CA SER A 4 -18.84 -4.36 0.63
C SER A 4 -18.56 -4.32 -0.86
N ARG A 5 -19.40 -3.61 -1.62
CA ARG A 5 -19.05 -3.14 -2.96
C ARG A 5 -17.86 -2.20 -2.75
N ARG A 6 -16.64 -2.72 -3.01
CA ARG A 6 -15.43 -1.91 -3.16
C ARG A 6 -15.72 -0.81 -4.18
N ARG A 7 -16.00 0.40 -3.70
CA ARG A 7 -15.93 1.62 -4.50
C ARG A 7 -14.45 1.95 -4.58
N ILE A 8 -13.83 1.63 -5.71
CA ILE A 8 -12.76 2.50 -6.19
C ILE A 8 -13.47 3.82 -6.41
N LEU A 9 -13.24 4.79 -5.51
CA LEU A 9 -13.77 6.14 -5.64
C LEU A 9 -13.04 6.80 -6.83
N THR A 10 -13.43 6.45 -8.06
CA THR A 10 -13.19 7.33 -9.20
C THR A 10 -14.04 8.56 -8.92
N ARG A 11 -13.41 9.60 -8.38
CA ARG A 11 -14.08 10.87 -8.07
C ARG A 11 -14.66 11.41 -9.38
N ALA A 12 -15.95 11.71 -9.38
CA ALA A 12 -16.64 12.19 -10.58
C ALA A 12 -16.05 13.55 -10.99
N TRP A 13 -15.73 13.71 -12.28
CA TRP A 13 -15.24 14.99 -12.81
C TRP A 13 -16.28 16.09 -12.55
N GLN A 14 -15.83 17.28 -12.14
CA GLN A 14 -16.70 18.42 -11.92
C GLN A 14 -16.14 19.67 -12.60
N ALA A 15 -17.02 20.46 -13.18
CA ALA A 15 -16.70 21.79 -13.68
C ALA A 15 -17.89 22.73 -13.48
N GLY A 16 -17.64 23.98 -13.09
CA GLY A 16 -18.68 24.98 -12.92
C GLY A 16 -19.78 24.63 -11.89
N GLY A 17 -19.47 23.75 -10.92
CA GLY A 17 -20.44 23.23 -9.94
C GLY A 17 -21.31 22.08 -10.44
N ILE A 18 -20.97 21.47 -11.57
CA ILE A 18 -21.70 20.37 -12.21
C ILE A 18 -20.84 19.12 -12.15
N SER A 19 -21.38 18.02 -11.62
CA SER A 19 -20.70 16.73 -11.58
C SER A 19 -21.10 15.87 -12.78
N LEU A 20 -20.12 15.45 -13.60
CA LEU A 20 -20.36 14.54 -14.72
C LEU A 20 -20.58 13.11 -14.21
N PRO A 21 -21.75 12.50 -14.49
CA PRO A 21 -21.97 11.09 -14.19
C PRO A 21 -20.94 10.19 -14.88
N GLN A 22 -20.37 9.24 -14.13
CA GLN A 22 -19.37 8.29 -14.66
C GLN A 22 -19.88 7.51 -15.87
N GLU A 23 -21.19 7.24 -15.92
CA GLU A 23 -21.84 6.56 -17.05
C GLU A 23 -21.73 7.37 -18.35
N LEU A 24 -21.84 8.71 -18.31
CA LEU A 24 -21.68 9.57 -19.47
C LEU A 24 -20.24 9.57 -19.99
N ASP A 25 -19.27 9.60 -19.07
CA ASP A 25 -17.84 9.55 -19.39
C ASP A 25 -17.48 8.21 -20.06
N ARG A 26 -17.98 7.10 -19.50
CA ARG A 26 -17.82 5.76 -20.09
C ARG A 26 -18.48 5.65 -21.46
N ALA A 27 -19.71 6.14 -21.60
CA ALA A 27 -20.44 6.12 -22.87
C ALA A 27 -19.72 6.92 -23.95
N LEU A 28 -19.11 8.06 -23.59
CA LEU A 28 -18.28 8.83 -24.49
C LEU A 28 -17.02 8.04 -24.90
N SER A 29 -16.31 7.43 -23.95
CA SER A 29 -15.12 6.62 -24.25
C SER A 29 -15.42 5.35 -25.05
N SER A 30 -16.62 4.79 -24.93
CA SER A 30 -17.02 3.57 -25.64
C SER A 30 -17.79 3.83 -26.95
N ASP A 31 -17.83 5.06 -27.46
CA ASP A 31 -18.58 5.45 -28.67
C ASP A 31 -20.08 5.08 -28.60
N LYS A 32 -20.70 5.25 -27.43
CA LYS A 32 -22.12 4.90 -27.13
C LYS A 32 -22.96 6.09 -26.65
N LEU A 33 -22.40 7.30 -26.62
CA LEU A 33 -23.12 8.50 -26.18
C LEU A 33 -23.89 9.14 -27.34
N VAL A 34 -25.15 9.49 -27.11
CA VAL A 34 -25.99 10.28 -28.02
C VAL A 34 -26.35 11.61 -27.36
N PHE A 35 -26.07 12.71 -28.04
CA PHE A 35 -26.54 14.03 -27.65
C PHE A 35 -27.92 14.29 -28.26
N PHE A 36 -28.94 14.41 -27.43
CA PHE A 36 -30.30 14.74 -27.84
C PHE A 36 -30.55 16.23 -27.56
N VAL A 37 -30.62 17.04 -28.61
CA VAL A 37 -30.55 18.49 -28.53
C VAL A 37 -31.88 19.13 -28.88
N GLY A 38 -32.29 20.10 -28.06
CA GLY A 38 -33.54 20.85 -28.18
C GLY A 38 -33.31 22.34 -28.36
N ALA A 39 -34.40 23.10 -28.46
CA ALA A 39 -34.36 24.52 -28.81
C ALA A 39 -33.59 25.38 -27.78
N GLY A 40 -33.47 24.90 -26.53
CA GLY A 40 -32.68 25.57 -25.50
C GLY A 40 -31.20 25.75 -25.87
N VAL A 41 -30.63 24.86 -26.68
CA VAL A 41 -29.23 25.00 -27.15
C VAL A 41 -29.08 26.17 -28.13
N SER A 42 -30.04 26.35 -29.04
CA SER A 42 -30.03 27.45 -30.02
C SER A 42 -30.32 28.83 -29.40
N SER A 43 -30.80 28.88 -28.15
CA SER A 43 -31.13 30.14 -27.47
C SER A 43 -29.92 30.94 -26.99
N ALA A 44 -28.75 30.31 -26.85
CA ALA A 44 -27.55 30.99 -26.39
C ALA A 44 -26.98 31.93 -27.47
N SER A 45 -26.37 33.03 -27.02
CA SER A 45 -25.66 33.98 -27.89
C SER A 45 -24.47 33.32 -28.58
N PRO A 46 -24.17 33.65 -29.85
CA PRO A 46 -24.81 34.66 -30.70
C PRO A 46 -26.08 34.21 -31.45
N SER A 47 -26.45 32.93 -31.41
CA SER A 47 -27.58 32.38 -32.18
C SER A 47 -28.94 32.98 -31.76
N ASN A 48 -29.15 33.19 -30.45
CA ASN A 48 -30.30 33.91 -29.86
C ASN A 48 -31.67 33.47 -30.41
N LEU A 49 -31.85 32.19 -30.74
CA LEU A 49 -33.10 31.68 -31.28
C LEU A 49 -34.16 31.54 -30.18
N PRO A 50 -35.43 31.90 -30.46
CA PRO A 50 -36.49 31.68 -29.50
C PRO A 50 -36.76 30.18 -29.32
N GLY A 51 -37.15 29.77 -28.11
CA GLY A 51 -37.72 28.44 -27.90
C GLY A 51 -39.04 28.27 -28.65
N PHE A 52 -39.57 27.04 -28.72
CA PHE A 52 -40.77 26.73 -29.50
C PHE A 52 -41.98 27.64 -29.20
N LEU A 53 -42.32 27.86 -27.93
CA LEU A 53 -43.43 28.77 -27.59
C LEU A 53 -43.16 30.23 -27.99
N GLY A 54 -41.91 30.70 -27.89
CA GLY A 54 -41.52 32.04 -28.37
C GLY A 54 -41.65 32.15 -29.89
N LEU A 55 -41.25 31.10 -30.61
CA LEU A 55 -41.42 31.01 -32.06
C LEU A 55 -42.91 31.02 -32.46
N ALA A 56 -43.77 30.28 -31.73
CA ALA A 56 -45.22 30.33 -31.98
C ALA A 56 -45.81 31.72 -31.70
N ALA A 57 -45.39 32.39 -30.62
CA ALA A 57 -45.84 33.74 -30.29
C ALA A 57 -45.46 34.74 -31.39
N ASP A 58 -44.23 34.63 -31.89
CA ASP A 58 -43.72 35.44 -32.99
C ASP A 58 -44.54 35.25 -34.28
N ILE A 59 -44.78 34.00 -34.68
CA ILE A 59 -45.57 33.70 -35.89
C ILE A 59 -47.04 34.11 -35.72
N ALA A 60 -47.63 33.86 -34.54
CA ALA A 60 -49.00 34.28 -34.23
C ALA A 60 -49.14 35.80 -34.31
N ASN A 61 -48.17 36.55 -33.79
CA ASN A 61 -48.13 38.01 -33.87
C ASN A 61 -48.01 38.50 -35.33
N ASP A 62 -47.12 37.89 -36.13
CA ASP A 62 -46.98 38.21 -37.56
C ASP A 62 -48.28 37.96 -38.36
N MET A 63 -49.15 37.06 -37.87
CA MET A 63 -50.47 36.75 -38.43
C MET A 63 -51.64 37.53 -37.78
N GLY A 64 -51.38 38.40 -36.81
CA GLY A 64 -52.42 39.19 -36.12
C GLY A 64 -53.22 38.43 -35.05
N HIS A 65 -52.67 37.32 -34.54
CA HIS A 65 -53.28 36.42 -33.56
C HIS A 65 -52.47 36.34 -32.24
N SER A 66 -51.89 37.46 -31.79
CA SER A 66 -51.06 37.52 -30.57
C SER A 66 -51.77 37.00 -29.31
N ASP A 67 -53.10 37.12 -29.25
CA ASP A 67 -53.92 36.67 -28.11
C ASP A 67 -53.94 35.15 -27.92
N TRP A 68 -53.43 34.38 -28.88
CA TRP A 68 -53.45 32.92 -28.84
C TRP A 68 -52.31 32.32 -28.01
N VAL A 69 -51.27 33.11 -27.73
CA VAL A 69 -50.18 32.72 -26.83
C VAL A 69 -50.22 33.65 -25.63
N PRO A 70 -50.65 33.18 -24.44
CA PRO A 70 -50.75 34.04 -23.28
C PRO A 70 -49.37 34.53 -22.83
N GLU A 71 -49.31 35.76 -22.31
CA GLU A 71 -48.07 36.37 -21.78
C GLU A 71 -47.44 35.55 -20.64
N LYS A 72 -48.23 34.72 -19.95
CA LYS A 72 -47.75 33.76 -18.95
C LYS A 72 -47.82 32.34 -19.52
N PRO A 73 -46.74 31.54 -19.40
CA PRO A 73 -46.76 30.15 -19.84
C PRO A 73 -47.89 29.38 -19.16
N ASP A 74 -48.85 28.90 -19.94
CA ASP A 74 -49.91 28.00 -19.48
C ASP A 74 -49.54 26.57 -19.89
N PRO A 75 -49.36 25.63 -18.95
CA PRO A 75 -49.03 24.23 -19.26
C PRO A 75 -50.06 23.52 -20.13
N SER A 76 -51.29 24.04 -20.23
CA SER A 76 -52.35 23.49 -21.06
C SER A 76 -52.29 23.92 -22.53
N ILE A 77 -51.42 24.88 -22.87
CA ILE A 77 -51.27 25.39 -24.23
C ILE A 77 -49.98 24.84 -24.83
N HIS A 78 -50.13 24.13 -25.94
CA HIS A 78 -49.02 23.45 -26.59
C HIS A 78 -48.66 24.09 -27.93
N PHE A 79 -47.36 24.13 -28.22
CA PHE A 79 -46.79 24.71 -29.44
C PHE A 79 -47.43 24.14 -30.71
N ASP A 80 -47.54 22.81 -30.79
CA ASP A 80 -48.07 22.07 -31.92
C ASP A 80 -49.54 22.41 -32.21
N GLU A 81 -50.36 22.57 -31.17
CA GLU A 81 -51.77 22.97 -31.31
C GLU A 81 -51.93 24.41 -31.81
N ILE A 82 -51.10 25.35 -31.32
CA ILE A 82 -51.11 26.74 -31.81
C ILE A 82 -50.72 26.77 -33.28
N MET A 83 -49.63 26.09 -33.63
CA MET A 83 -49.13 26.05 -35.01
C MET A 83 -50.12 25.36 -35.95
N GLY A 84 -50.81 24.30 -35.51
CA GLY A 84 -51.89 23.64 -36.26
C GLY A 84 -53.02 24.61 -36.59
N ARG A 85 -53.53 25.35 -35.60
CA ARG A 85 -54.59 26.36 -35.81
C ARG A 85 -54.16 27.47 -36.77
N LEU A 86 -52.93 27.97 -36.63
CA LEU A 86 -52.40 28.99 -37.54
C LEU A 86 -52.29 28.46 -38.98
N ASN A 87 -51.85 27.21 -39.12
CA ASN A 87 -51.75 26.56 -40.42
C ASN A 87 -53.11 26.28 -41.06
N ASP A 88 -54.12 25.87 -40.29
CA ASP A 88 -55.49 25.67 -40.79
C ASP A 88 -56.13 26.96 -41.32
N LEU A 89 -55.78 28.11 -40.72
CA LEU A 89 -56.28 29.41 -41.16
C LEU A 89 -55.56 29.97 -42.39
N HIS A 90 -54.23 29.90 -42.41
CA HIS A 90 -53.41 30.63 -43.39
C HIS A 90 -52.70 29.73 -44.41
N GLY A 91 -52.47 28.46 -44.08
CA GLY A 91 -51.83 27.46 -44.96
C GLY A 91 -50.35 27.67 -45.23
N ASP A 92 -49.67 28.61 -44.55
CA ASP A 92 -48.28 28.99 -44.82
C ASP A 92 -47.38 29.03 -43.56
N ALA A 93 -47.78 28.35 -42.49
CA ALA A 93 -47.06 28.36 -41.21
C ALA A 93 -45.61 27.84 -41.34
N HIS A 94 -45.40 26.73 -42.05
CA HIS A 94 -44.05 26.17 -42.30
C HIS A 94 -43.14 27.12 -43.08
N ALA A 95 -43.69 27.82 -44.09
CA ALA A 95 -42.93 28.76 -44.91
C ALA A 95 -42.48 29.98 -44.09
N ARG A 96 -43.33 30.46 -43.16
CA ARG A 96 -43.01 31.60 -42.29
C ARG A 96 -41.98 31.26 -41.24
N VAL A 97 -42.08 30.08 -40.61
CA VAL A 97 -41.03 29.60 -39.68
C VAL A 97 -39.70 29.50 -40.41
N SER A 98 -39.67 28.90 -41.61
CA SER A 98 -38.45 28.81 -42.41
C SER A 98 -37.89 30.20 -42.75
N ALA A 99 -38.75 31.13 -43.18
CA ALA A 99 -38.33 32.51 -43.49
C ALA A 99 -37.76 33.26 -42.28
N ARG A 100 -38.26 32.99 -41.07
CA ARG A 100 -37.79 33.62 -39.83
C ARG A 100 -36.45 33.08 -39.35
N LEU A 101 -36.24 31.77 -39.48
CA LEU A 101 -35.03 31.10 -39.01
C LEU A 101 -33.87 31.19 -40.03
N ARG A 102 -34.16 31.26 -41.33
CA ARG A 102 -33.15 31.31 -42.43
C ARG A 102 -32.03 32.34 -42.25
N PRO A 103 -32.27 33.58 -41.76
CA PRO A 103 -31.21 34.57 -41.60
C PRO A 103 -30.20 34.25 -40.50
N ILE A 104 -30.48 33.27 -39.64
CA ILE A 104 -29.69 32.97 -38.44
C ILE A 104 -28.76 31.81 -38.75
N THR A 105 -27.51 32.14 -39.04
CA THR A 105 -26.49 31.17 -39.49
C THR A 105 -25.30 31.07 -38.54
N GLU A 106 -25.26 31.87 -37.47
CA GLU A 106 -24.11 31.90 -36.56
C GLU A 106 -24.31 30.88 -35.42
N PRO A 107 -23.55 29.76 -35.38
CA PRO A 107 -23.61 28.83 -34.27
C PRO A 107 -23.06 29.45 -32.99
N ASN A 108 -23.54 28.97 -31.86
CA ASN A 108 -23.00 29.29 -30.54
C ASN A 108 -22.08 28.18 -30.03
N THR A 109 -21.42 28.41 -28.89
CA THR A 109 -20.41 27.49 -28.36
C THR A 109 -20.96 26.10 -28.04
N TYR A 110 -22.26 25.93 -27.76
CA TYR A 110 -22.83 24.58 -27.56
C TYR A 110 -22.74 23.76 -28.83
N HIS A 111 -22.97 24.34 -30.00
CA HIS A 111 -22.89 23.61 -31.27
C HIS A 111 -21.46 23.15 -31.53
N GLU A 112 -20.50 24.04 -31.29
CA GLU A 112 -19.06 23.75 -31.42
C GLU A 112 -18.61 22.69 -30.41
N ASP A 113 -18.96 22.85 -29.14
CA ASP A 113 -18.55 21.96 -28.05
C ASP A 113 -19.16 20.56 -28.20
N LEU A 114 -20.45 20.47 -28.56
CA LEU A 114 -21.11 19.17 -28.75
C LEU A 114 -20.61 18.44 -29.98
N ILE A 115 -20.28 19.14 -31.07
CA ILE A 115 -19.64 18.53 -32.25
C ILE A 115 -18.27 17.96 -31.85
N ALA A 116 -17.42 18.77 -31.22
CA ALA A 116 -16.09 18.34 -30.79
C ALA A 116 -16.14 17.14 -29.83
N LEU A 117 -17.07 17.15 -28.87
CA LEU A 117 -17.30 16.02 -27.96
C LEU A 117 -17.79 14.78 -28.73
N ALA A 118 -18.73 14.92 -29.66
CA ALA A 118 -19.27 13.80 -30.43
C ALA A 118 -18.24 13.13 -31.35
N THR A 119 -17.18 13.85 -31.74
CA THR A 119 -16.13 13.36 -32.64
C THR A 119 -14.81 13.01 -31.96
N VAL A 120 -14.73 13.16 -30.63
CA VAL A 120 -13.48 12.96 -29.89
C VAL A 120 -12.92 11.55 -30.13
N ASN A 121 -11.59 11.41 -30.18
CA ASN A 121 -10.90 10.13 -30.37
C ASN A 121 -11.31 9.35 -31.64
N GLY A 122 -11.84 10.05 -32.67
CA GLY A 122 -12.34 9.41 -33.88
C GLY A 122 -13.69 8.71 -33.70
N ASN A 123 -14.42 9.03 -32.64
CA ASN A 123 -15.78 8.57 -32.40
C ASN A 123 -16.70 8.91 -33.58
N LYS A 124 -17.72 8.08 -33.77
CA LYS A 124 -18.77 8.35 -34.74
C LYS A 124 -19.72 9.38 -34.11
N PRO A 125 -19.86 10.59 -34.67
CA PRO A 125 -20.74 11.58 -34.07
C PRO A 125 -22.17 11.06 -34.03
N ARG A 126 -22.88 11.23 -32.92
CA ARG A 126 -24.31 10.87 -32.80
C ARG A 126 -25.06 12.00 -32.13
N ILE A 127 -25.64 12.86 -32.96
CA ILE A 127 -26.42 14.01 -32.50
C ILE A 127 -27.82 13.88 -33.07
N VAL A 128 -28.83 13.98 -32.21
CA VAL A 128 -30.24 14.00 -32.60
C VAL A 128 -30.80 15.35 -32.21
N THR A 129 -31.35 16.08 -33.17
CA THR A 129 -31.93 17.40 -32.93
C THR A 129 -33.39 17.45 -33.34
N THR A 130 -34.19 18.17 -32.56
CA THR A 130 -35.56 18.56 -32.93
C THR A 130 -35.59 19.99 -33.49
N ASN A 131 -34.45 20.66 -33.54
CA ASN A 131 -34.37 22.02 -34.03
C ASN A 131 -34.41 22.03 -35.55
N PHE A 132 -35.07 23.04 -36.11
CA PHE A 132 -35.19 23.22 -37.56
C PHE A 132 -33.99 23.95 -38.17
N ASP A 133 -33.25 24.70 -37.33
CA ASP A 133 -32.06 25.44 -37.76
C ASP A 133 -30.92 24.53 -38.24
N LEU A 134 -29.99 25.10 -38.99
CA LEU A 134 -28.85 24.39 -39.60
C LEU A 134 -27.51 24.71 -38.90
N LEU A 135 -27.57 25.06 -37.61
CA LEU A 135 -26.40 25.57 -36.87
C LEU A 135 -25.38 24.47 -36.57
N PHE A 136 -25.81 23.20 -36.43
CA PHE A 136 -24.89 22.08 -36.24
C PHE A 136 -24.08 21.77 -37.50
N GLU A 137 -24.71 21.86 -38.67
CA GLU A 137 -24.05 21.68 -39.96
C GLU A 137 -23.02 22.79 -40.19
N GLU A 138 -23.36 24.04 -39.86
CA GLU A 138 -22.40 25.15 -39.93
C GLU A 138 -21.25 24.98 -38.92
N ALA A 139 -21.55 24.55 -37.68
CA ALA A 139 -20.50 24.27 -36.69
C ALA A 139 -19.57 23.13 -37.13
N ALA A 140 -20.13 22.05 -37.69
CA ALA A 140 -19.34 20.94 -38.24
C ALA A 140 -18.49 21.38 -39.42
N ARG A 141 -19.03 22.22 -40.31
CA ARG A 141 -18.30 22.79 -41.45
C ARG A 141 -17.13 23.65 -40.99
N ARG A 142 -17.31 24.48 -39.94
CA ARG A 142 -16.23 25.29 -39.34
C ARG A 142 -15.16 24.44 -38.68
N ALA A 143 -15.54 23.34 -38.06
CA ALA A 143 -14.63 22.39 -37.42
C ALA A 143 -13.98 21.41 -38.42
N GLU A 144 -14.27 21.52 -39.72
CA GLU A 144 -13.81 20.59 -40.77
C GLU A 144 -14.16 19.11 -40.46
N VAL A 145 -15.29 18.89 -39.78
CA VAL A 145 -15.81 17.57 -39.43
C VAL A 145 -16.75 17.08 -40.53
N GLU A 146 -16.51 15.88 -41.06
CA GLU A 146 -17.46 15.21 -41.95
C GLU A 146 -18.65 14.67 -41.14
N LEU A 147 -19.81 15.32 -41.28
CA LEU A 147 -21.03 14.97 -40.57
C LEU A 147 -22.09 14.47 -41.56
N SER A 148 -22.44 13.18 -41.47
CA SER A 148 -23.58 12.63 -42.23
C SER A 148 -24.88 13.23 -41.71
N VAL A 149 -25.72 13.82 -42.56
CA VAL A 149 -26.97 14.45 -42.13
C VAL A 149 -28.17 13.63 -42.60
N HIS A 150 -29.06 13.28 -41.67
CA HIS A 150 -30.29 12.53 -41.92
C HIS A 150 -31.49 13.39 -41.54
N HIS A 151 -32.47 13.49 -42.44
CA HIS A 151 -33.66 14.30 -42.24
C HIS A 151 -34.93 13.44 -42.25
N ALA A 152 -35.90 13.80 -41.41
CA ALA A 152 -37.23 13.20 -41.44
C ALA A 152 -37.86 13.31 -42.85
N PRO A 153 -38.57 12.26 -43.33
CA PRO A 153 -38.94 11.03 -42.62
C PRO A 153 -37.95 9.86 -42.83
N ALA A 154 -36.94 10.02 -43.69
CA ALA A 154 -35.98 8.98 -44.03
C ALA A 154 -34.85 8.86 -43.00
N LEU A 155 -35.21 8.47 -41.78
CA LEU A 155 -34.28 8.31 -40.66
C LEU A 155 -33.56 6.95 -40.70
N PRO A 156 -32.35 6.84 -40.13
CA PRO A 156 -31.66 5.56 -39.97
C PRO A 156 -32.40 4.63 -38.98
N LEU A 157 -31.93 3.39 -38.81
CA LEU A 157 -32.61 2.38 -37.98
C LEU A 157 -32.57 2.68 -36.47
N GLY A 158 -31.81 3.67 -36.01
CA GLY A 158 -31.76 4.10 -34.60
C GLY A 158 -30.77 3.33 -33.73
N ASN A 159 -30.62 2.01 -33.92
CA ASN A 159 -29.63 1.19 -33.21
C ASN A 159 -28.23 1.20 -33.88
N ASP A 160 -28.14 1.53 -35.16
CA ASP A 160 -26.87 1.72 -35.86
C ASP A 160 -26.96 2.98 -36.72
N PHE A 161 -26.44 4.09 -36.20
CA PHE A 161 -26.36 5.34 -36.92
C PHE A 161 -25.16 6.16 -36.50
N SER A 162 -24.80 7.09 -37.38
CA SER A 162 -23.82 8.13 -37.13
C SER A 162 -24.21 9.38 -37.91
N GLY A 163 -23.73 10.52 -37.46
CA GLY A 163 -24.06 11.83 -37.97
C GLY A 163 -25.11 12.58 -37.15
N LEU A 164 -25.69 13.58 -37.80
CA LEU A 164 -26.75 14.44 -37.29
C LEU A 164 -28.11 13.96 -37.81
N VAL A 165 -29.06 13.80 -36.89
CA VAL A 165 -30.44 13.42 -37.21
C VAL A 165 -31.38 14.57 -36.90
N HIS A 166 -31.97 15.17 -37.93
CA HIS A 166 -33.10 16.10 -37.78
C HIS A 166 -34.40 15.31 -37.67
N LEU A 167 -34.76 14.99 -36.43
CA LEU A 167 -35.95 14.21 -36.11
C LEU A 167 -37.25 14.89 -36.56
N HIS A 168 -37.26 16.23 -36.53
CA HIS A 168 -38.36 17.07 -36.95
C HIS A 168 -38.13 17.73 -38.31
N GLY A 169 -37.05 17.37 -39.00
CA GLY A 169 -36.64 17.96 -40.27
C GLY A 169 -36.04 19.35 -40.15
N PRO A 170 -35.45 19.85 -41.25
CA PRO A 170 -34.85 21.16 -41.32
C PRO A 170 -35.85 22.23 -41.78
N ILE A 171 -35.46 23.50 -41.71
CA ILE A 171 -36.09 24.59 -42.48
C ILE A 171 -36.01 24.32 -43.99
N ASP A 172 -36.96 24.90 -44.74
CA ASP A 172 -37.05 24.76 -46.21
C ASP A 172 -36.94 23.29 -46.69
N PRO A 173 -37.77 22.37 -46.15
CA PRO A 173 -37.67 20.95 -46.47
C PRO A 173 -37.88 20.72 -47.97
N THR A 174 -37.01 19.88 -48.56
CA THR A 174 -37.22 19.39 -49.94
C THR A 174 -38.46 18.52 -50.05
N HIS A 175 -38.90 18.20 -51.27
CA HIS A 175 -40.08 17.36 -51.49
C HIS A 175 -40.02 15.94 -50.89
N PHE A 176 -38.83 15.47 -50.51
CA PHE A 176 -38.62 14.19 -49.82
C PHE A 176 -38.50 14.32 -48.30
N GLN A 177 -38.46 15.54 -47.78
CA GLN A 177 -38.30 15.85 -46.36
C GLN A 177 -39.62 16.32 -45.76
N ARG A 178 -39.73 16.23 -44.44
CA ARG A 178 -40.88 16.71 -43.67
C ARG A 178 -40.39 17.62 -42.56
N MET A 179 -41.13 18.70 -42.30
CA MET A 179 -40.92 19.57 -41.15
C MET A 179 -42.07 19.35 -40.16
N VAL A 180 -41.76 18.87 -38.96
CA VAL A 180 -42.75 18.52 -37.93
C VAL A 180 -43.07 19.75 -37.09
N LEU A 181 -44.13 20.47 -37.46
CA LEU A 181 -44.45 21.77 -36.86
C LEU A 181 -45.82 21.77 -36.17
N THR A 182 -46.83 21.21 -36.82
CA THR A 182 -48.23 21.21 -36.37
C THR A 182 -48.58 19.93 -35.63
N ASP A 183 -49.65 19.95 -34.83
CA ASP A 183 -50.21 18.75 -34.18
C ASP A 183 -50.51 17.61 -35.17
N GLN A 184 -50.96 17.93 -36.38
CA GLN A 184 -51.11 16.96 -37.47
C GLN A 184 -49.77 16.33 -37.88
N ASP A 185 -48.71 17.14 -38.03
CA ASP A 185 -47.38 16.64 -38.37
C ASP A 185 -46.81 15.77 -37.25
N PHE A 186 -46.98 16.16 -35.98
CA PHE A 186 -46.59 15.36 -34.82
C PHE A 186 -47.34 14.02 -34.78
N GLY A 187 -48.65 14.03 -35.09
CA GLY A 187 -49.46 12.84 -35.23
C GLY A 187 -48.93 11.90 -36.33
N GLN A 188 -48.55 12.43 -37.49
CA GLN A 188 -47.93 11.63 -38.56
C GLN A 188 -46.59 11.05 -38.11
N ALA A 189 -45.71 11.88 -37.53
CA ALA A 189 -44.35 11.52 -37.17
C ALA A 189 -44.26 10.42 -36.10
N TYR A 190 -45.11 10.51 -35.08
CA TYR A 190 -45.02 9.64 -33.90
C TYR A 190 -46.08 8.52 -33.89
N ILE A 191 -47.20 8.67 -34.60
CA ILE A 191 -48.33 7.74 -34.50
C ILE A 191 -48.65 7.09 -35.85
N THR A 192 -48.99 7.86 -36.88
CA THR A 192 -49.53 7.31 -38.13
C THR A 192 -48.47 6.69 -39.03
N GLU A 193 -47.42 7.45 -39.37
CA GLU A 193 -46.28 6.94 -40.15
C GLU A 193 -45.15 6.47 -39.22
N GLY A 194 -45.04 7.07 -38.04
CA GLY A 194 -44.27 6.53 -36.91
C GLY A 194 -42.75 6.49 -37.11
N TRP A 195 -42.19 7.24 -38.07
CA TRP A 195 -40.75 7.26 -38.33
C TRP A 195 -39.95 7.72 -37.10
N ALA A 196 -40.46 8.73 -36.37
CA ALA A 196 -39.80 9.25 -35.17
C ALA A 196 -39.82 8.20 -34.06
N THR A 197 -40.98 7.59 -33.82
CA THR A 197 -41.14 6.53 -32.80
C THR A 197 -40.23 5.32 -33.07
N GLN A 198 -40.15 4.85 -34.31
CA GLN A 198 -39.30 3.72 -34.69
C GLN A 198 -37.81 4.00 -34.47
N PHE A 199 -37.33 5.18 -34.88
CA PHE A 199 -35.95 5.60 -34.67
C PHE A 199 -35.63 5.72 -33.17
N LEU A 200 -36.46 6.45 -32.42
CA LEU A 200 -36.25 6.75 -31.01
C LEU A 200 -36.22 5.51 -30.13
N THR A 201 -37.16 4.58 -30.34
CA THR A 201 -37.27 3.37 -29.53
C THR A 201 -35.96 2.58 -29.56
N ARG A 202 -35.43 2.34 -30.77
CA ARG A 202 -34.19 1.58 -30.97
C ARG A 202 -32.95 2.32 -30.49
N MET A 203 -32.90 3.64 -30.68
CA MET A 203 -31.79 4.47 -30.23
C MET A 203 -31.70 4.51 -28.70
N LEU A 204 -32.83 4.67 -28.01
CA LEU A 204 -32.91 4.73 -26.55
C LEU A 204 -32.75 3.37 -25.87
N GLU A 205 -32.89 2.26 -26.61
CA GLU A 205 -32.52 0.92 -26.15
C GLU A 205 -31.01 0.68 -26.24
N GLU A 206 -30.35 1.17 -27.30
CA GLU A 206 -28.96 0.85 -27.62
C GLU A 206 -27.94 1.82 -27.01
N TYR A 207 -28.28 3.10 -26.88
CA TYR A 207 -27.32 4.16 -26.56
C TYR A 207 -27.64 4.84 -25.22
N VAL A 208 -26.58 5.35 -24.57
CA VAL A 208 -26.73 6.27 -23.45
C VAL A 208 -27.06 7.64 -24.01
N THR A 209 -28.18 8.21 -23.59
CA THR A 209 -28.71 9.45 -24.17
C THR A 209 -28.64 10.59 -23.16
N VAL A 210 -28.13 11.74 -23.59
CA VAL A 210 -28.15 12.97 -22.79
C VAL A 210 -28.98 14.06 -23.47
N PHE A 211 -30.02 14.51 -22.78
CA PHE A 211 -30.89 15.59 -23.23
C PHE A 211 -30.29 16.95 -22.84
N VAL A 212 -30.09 17.81 -23.83
CA VAL A 212 -29.51 19.16 -23.67
C VAL A 212 -30.46 20.19 -24.28
N GLY A 213 -30.83 21.19 -23.49
CA GLY A 213 -31.75 22.25 -23.95
C GLY A 213 -33.22 21.82 -24.04
N TYR A 214 -33.64 20.83 -23.24
CA TYR A 214 -35.03 20.39 -23.11
C TYR A 214 -35.65 20.77 -21.77
N SER A 215 -36.96 21.00 -21.78
CA SER A 215 -37.84 20.97 -20.62
C SER A 215 -38.58 19.64 -20.55
N ALA A 216 -38.91 19.18 -19.33
CA ALA A 216 -39.75 17.99 -19.14
C ALA A 216 -41.17 18.16 -19.72
N ASP A 217 -41.60 19.41 -19.93
CA ASP A 217 -42.91 19.76 -20.49
C ASP A 217 -42.89 19.93 -22.03
N ASP A 218 -41.73 19.72 -22.68
CA ASP A 218 -41.65 19.85 -24.13
C ASP A 218 -42.57 18.84 -24.84
N VAL A 219 -43.18 19.28 -25.94
CA VAL A 219 -44.12 18.48 -26.74
C VAL A 219 -43.49 17.12 -27.10
N VAL A 220 -42.20 17.13 -27.47
CA VAL A 220 -41.44 15.92 -27.80
C VAL A 220 -41.40 14.95 -26.64
N MET A 221 -41.17 15.41 -25.40
CA MET A 221 -41.12 14.56 -24.21
C MET A 221 -42.46 13.88 -23.93
N ARG A 222 -43.58 14.57 -24.21
CA ARG A 222 -44.93 14.01 -24.11
C ARG A 222 -45.16 12.85 -25.09
N TYR A 223 -44.66 12.96 -26.31
CA TYR A 223 -44.74 11.88 -27.31
C TYR A 223 -43.71 10.76 -27.01
N LEU A 224 -42.51 11.12 -26.56
CA LEU A 224 -41.45 10.20 -26.14
C LEU A 224 -41.93 9.30 -25.01
N ALA A 225 -42.59 9.85 -23.98
CA ALA A 225 -43.14 9.12 -22.84
C ALA A 225 -44.00 7.90 -23.21
N ARG A 226 -44.64 7.94 -24.38
CA ARG A 226 -45.50 6.87 -24.90
C ARG A 226 -44.73 5.81 -25.71
N ALA A 227 -43.50 6.11 -26.11
CA ALA A 227 -42.62 5.30 -26.94
C ALA A 227 -41.41 4.73 -26.16
N LEU A 228 -41.20 5.14 -24.91
CA LEU A 228 -40.06 4.71 -24.10
C LEU A 228 -40.23 3.25 -23.62
N PRO A 229 -39.24 2.36 -23.88
CA PRO A 229 -39.21 1.05 -23.28
C PRO A 229 -38.93 1.16 -21.77
N THR A 230 -39.63 0.35 -20.97
CA THR A 230 -39.52 0.29 -19.49
C THR A 230 -38.19 -0.31 -18.99
N ASP A 231 -37.42 -0.97 -19.87
CA ASP A 231 -36.12 -1.60 -19.57
C ASP A 231 -34.99 -1.07 -20.50
N GLY A 232 -35.10 0.17 -20.98
CA GLY A 232 -34.16 0.75 -21.97
C GLY A 232 -32.87 1.37 -21.38
N GLY A 233 -31.97 1.83 -22.25
CA GLY A 233 -30.64 2.36 -21.90
C GLY A 233 -30.67 3.62 -21.02
N THR A 234 -29.54 3.91 -20.36
CA THR A 234 -29.40 4.99 -19.37
C THR A 234 -29.60 6.38 -20.00
N ARG A 235 -30.44 7.22 -19.38
CA ARG A 235 -30.79 8.57 -19.88
C ARG A 235 -30.47 9.65 -18.85
N PHE A 236 -29.93 10.76 -19.33
CA PHE A 236 -29.61 11.93 -18.51
C PHE A 236 -30.21 13.21 -19.08
N ALA A 237 -30.54 14.18 -18.23
CA ALA A 237 -30.95 15.51 -18.68
C ALA A 237 -30.31 16.59 -17.80
N PHE A 238 -29.71 17.62 -18.41
CA PHE A 238 -29.19 18.75 -17.65
C PHE A 238 -30.32 19.68 -17.21
N MET A 239 -30.43 19.95 -15.92
CA MET A 239 -31.45 20.86 -15.39
C MET A 239 -30.89 21.83 -14.34
N ARG A 240 -31.45 23.03 -14.27
CA ARG A 240 -31.07 23.97 -13.22
C ARG A 240 -31.58 23.51 -11.86
N GLU A 241 -30.76 23.75 -10.84
CA GLU A 241 -31.07 23.36 -9.46
C GLU A 241 -32.32 24.04 -8.90
N ASP A 242 -32.64 25.26 -9.33
CA ASP A 242 -33.83 25.99 -8.86
C ASP A 242 -35.17 25.41 -9.35
N TYR A 243 -35.14 24.52 -10.36
CA TYR A 243 -36.32 23.77 -10.82
C TYR A 243 -36.38 22.34 -10.28
N LYS A 244 -35.49 21.97 -9.35
CA LYS A 244 -35.38 20.60 -8.81
C LYS A 244 -36.71 20.09 -8.27
N ASP A 245 -37.40 20.85 -7.43
CA ASP A 245 -38.61 20.38 -6.75
C ASP A 245 -39.80 20.20 -7.71
N GLU A 246 -39.88 21.05 -8.75
CA GLU A 246 -40.98 21.02 -9.71
C GLU A 246 -40.80 19.96 -10.82
N MET A 247 -39.56 19.76 -11.28
CA MET A 247 -39.28 19.00 -12.51
C MET A 247 -38.67 17.62 -12.28
N THR A 248 -38.08 17.33 -11.11
CA THR A 248 -37.48 16.00 -10.84
C THR A 248 -38.51 14.87 -10.97
N ALA A 249 -39.72 15.07 -10.44
CA ALA A 249 -40.78 14.07 -10.53
C ALA A 249 -41.24 13.81 -11.97
N LYS A 250 -41.12 14.80 -12.87
CA LYS A 250 -41.46 14.64 -14.29
C LYS A 250 -40.39 13.85 -15.03
N TRP A 251 -39.11 14.18 -14.82
CA TRP A 251 -38.00 13.43 -15.41
C TRP A 251 -37.92 11.98 -14.92
N GLN A 252 -38.18 11.74 -13.64
CA GLN A 252 -38.24 10.39 -13.08
C GLN A 252 -39.33 9.53 -13.72
N ARG A 253 -40.49 10.10 -14.09
CA ARG A 253 -41.54 9.36 -14.81
C ARG A 253 -41.13 8.96 -16.23
N LEU A 254 -40.18 9.67 -16.81
CA LEU A 254 -39.59 9.37 -18.12
C LEU A 254 -38.34 8.48 -18.01
N ASP A 255 -38.01 8.01 -16.81
CA ASP A 255 -36.79 7.25 -16.53
C ASP A 255 -35.52 8.00 -16.99
N VAL A 256 -35.50 9.31 -16.74
CA VAL A 256 -34.36 10.20 -17.04
C VAL A 256 -33.74 10.69 -15.74
N SER A 257 -32.43 10.52 -15.60
CA SER A 257 -31.65 10.97 -14.45
C SER A 257 -31.24 12.44 -14.60
N PRO A 258 -31.71 13.35 -13.75
CA PRO A 258 -31.34 14.76 -13.85
C PRO A 258 -29.89 15.01 -13.40
N VAL A 259 -29.14 15.79 -14.18
CA VAL A 259 -27.82 16.34 -13.84
C VAL A 259 -28.01 17.82 -13.50
N LEU A 260 -27.88 18.13 -12.22
CA LEU A 260 -28.17 19.47 -11.70
C LEU A 260 -27.03 20.44 -11.98
N TYR A 261 -27.36 21.68 -12.32
CA TYR A 261 -26.40 22.77 -12.39
C TYR A 261 -26.86 24.05 -11.70
N PRO A 262 -25.93 24.80 -11.09
CA PRO A 262 -26.25 26.02 -10.38
C PRO A 262 -26.56 27.17 -11.34
N LYS A 263 -27.39 28.11 -10.89
CA LYS A 263 -27.67 29.36 -11.60
C LYS A 263 -26.42 30.26 -11.56
N ALA A 264 -26.08 30.88 -12.69
CA ALA A 264 -25.04 31.90 -12.74
C ALA A 264 -25.53 33.25 -12.17
N GLU A 265 -24.64 34.02 -11.55
CA GLU A 265 -24.91 35.42 -11.18
C GLU A 265 -24.85 36.30 -12.44
N GLY A 266 -26.00 36.73 -12.96
CA GLY A 266 -26.08 37.56 -14.18
C GLY A 266 -27.37 37.36 -14.98
N SER A 267 -27.39 37.92 -16.21
CA SER A 267 -28.55 37.86 -17.12
C SER A 267 -28.72 36.50 -17.83
N ASN A 268 -27.64 35.72 -18.00
CA ASN A 268 -27.70 34.39 -18.59
C ASN A 268 -27.71 33.30 -17.49
N GLY A 269 -28.92 32.84 -17.13
CA GLY A 269 -29.10 31.79 -16.11
C GLY A 269 -28.48 30.42 -16.45
N HIS A 270 -28.02 30.21 -17.69
CA HIS A 270 -27.46 28.95 -18.18
C HIS A 270 -25.93 28.98 -18.37
N ALA A 271 -25.26 30.09 -18.06
CA ALA A 271 -23.82 30.25 -18.33
C ALA A 271 -22.94 29.15 -17.70
N ARG A 272 -23.31 28.62 -16.52
CA ARG A 272 -22.58 27.51 -15.87
C ARG A 272 -22.60 26.22 -16.69
N LEU A 273 -23.71 25.91 -17.34
CA LEU A 273 -23.81 24.75 -18.22
C LEU A 273 -22.95 24.93 -19.46
N GLN A 274 -22.92 26.15 -20.02
CA GLN A 274 -22.07 26.47 -21.17
C GLN A 274 -20.58 26.27 -20.83
N THR A 275 -20.12 26.85 -19.71
CA THR A 275 -18.74 26.62 -19.21
C THR A 275 -18.43 25.15 -18.98
N PHE A 276 -19.38 24.35 -18.49
CA PHE A 276 -19.17 22.93 -18.29
C PHE A 276 -18.93 22.16 -19.60
N PHE A 277 -19.71 22.42 -20.65
CA PHE A 277 -19.47 21.75 -21.94
C PHE A 277 -18.14 22.17 -22.55
N THR A 278 -17.76 23.44 -22.43
CA THR A 278 -16.45 23.93 -22.88
C THR A 278 -15.31 23.23 -22.13
N ASN A 279 -15.38 23.16 -20.79
CA ASN A 279 -14.37 22.46 -19.98
C ASN A 279 -14.38 20.94 -20.24
N TRP A 280 -15.53 20.36 -20.55
CA TRP A 280 -15.64 18.93 -20.87
C TRP A 280 -14.97 18.64 -22.20
N ARG A 281 -15.21 19.49 -23.21
CA ARG A 281 -14.51 19.44 -24.50
C ARG A 281 -13.01 19.54 -24.29
N GLU A 282 -12.57 20.61 -23.61
CA GLU A 282 -11.15 20.83 -23.34
C GLU A 282 -10.51 19.60 -22.69
N ARG A 283 -11.10 19.07 -21.61
CA ARG A 283 -10.63 17.86 -20.93
C ARG A 283 -10.37 16.70 -21.89
N VAL A 284 -11.30 16.41 -22.81
CA VAL A 284 -11.20 15.24 -23.68
C VAL A 284 -10.35 15.49 -24.92
N THR A 285 -10.13 16.75 -25.30
CA THR A 285 -9.27 17.14 -26.43
C THR A 285 -7.86 17.55 -26.01
N SER A 286 -7.59 17.78 -24.71
CA SER A 286 -6.28 18.22 -24.21
C SER A 286 -5.18 17.22 -24.57
N THR A 287 -4.13 17.73 -25.21
CA THR A 287 -2.89 17.00 -25.49
C THR A 287 -2.07 16.81 -24.22
N SER A 288 -1.09 15.92 -24.23
CA SER A 288 -0.16 15.76 -23.10
C SER A 288 0.61 17.06 -22.76
N GLU A 289 0.87 17.92 -23.75
CA GLU A 289 1.51 19.22 -23.55
C GLU A 289 0.58 20.19 -22.82
N ASP A 290 -0.69 20.28 -23.23
CA ASP A 290 -1.69 21.11 -22.54
C ASP A 290 -1.89 20.68 -21.08
N ARG A 291 -1.92 19.36 -20.84
CA ARG A 291 -2.03 18.79 -19.49
C ARG A 291 -0.81 19.13 -18.63
N TYR A 292 0.39 19.08 -19.21
CA TYR A 292 1.62 19.47 -18.54
C TYR A 292 1.62 20.96 -18.18
N ASP A 293 1.29 21.84 -19.13
CA ASP A 293 1.25 23.29 -18.91
C ASP A 293 0.20 23.68 -17.85
N ALA A 294 -0.95 23.00 -17.84
CA ALA A 294 -1.97 23.19 -16.80
C ALA A 294 -1.44 22.85 -15.39
N ILE A 295 -0.66 21.77 -15.25
CA ILE A 295 -0.04 21.40 -13.97
C ILE A 295 1.07 22.37 -13.58
N VAL A 296 1.87 22.85 -14.54
CA VAL A 296 2.90 23.87 -14.26
C VAL A 296 2.24 25.14 -13.75
N ALA A 297 1.20 25.63 -14.43
CA ALA A 297 0.46 26.82 -14.01
C ALA A 297 -0.20 26.63 -12.63
N LEU A 298 -0.71 25.43 -12.33
CA LEU A 298 -1.26 25.10 -11.01
C LEU A 298 -0.17 25.15 -9.92
N ILE A 299 0.99 24.53 -10.16
CA ILE A 299 2.09 24.51 -9.20
C ILE A 299 2.63 25.93 -8.96
N ASP A 300 2.80 26.72 -10.02
CA ASP A 300 3.32 28.10 -9.95
C ASP A 300 2.40 29.05 -9.16
N LYS A 301 1.08 28.80 -9.14
CA LYS A 301 0.13 29.54 -8.28
C LYS A 301 0.24 29.16 -6.80
N GLY A 302 0.74 27.96 -6.52
CA GLY A 302 0.97 27.43 -5.17
C GLY A 302 -0.29 26.88 -4.46
N PRO A 303 -0.12 26.18 -3.34
CA PRO A 303 -1.19 25.45 -2.65
C PRO A 303 -2.19 26.34 -1.89
N SER A 304 -1.88 27.65 -1.75
CA SER A 304 -2.77 28.62 -1.11
C SER A 304 -3.75 29.27 -2.08
N ASP A 305 -3.62 28.98 -3.38
CA ASP A 305 -4.52 29.51 -4.38
C ASP A 305 -5.93 28.93 -4.22
N ARG A 306 -6.93 29.82 -4.28
CA ARG A 306 -8.35 29.46 -4.20
C ARG A 306 -9.04 29.56 -5.56
N THR A 307 -8.30 29.85 -6.64
CA THR A 307 -8.92 29.94 -7.98
C THR A 307 -9.37 28.57 -8.49
N THR A 308 -8.68 27.49 -8.11
CA THR A 308 -9.10 26.12 -8.37
C THR A 308 -9.78 25.54 -7.13
N PRO A 309 -11.08 25.20 -7.17
CA PRO A 309 -11.78 24.57 -6.06
C PRO A 309 -11.22 23.17 -5.70
N ASP A 310 -11.21 22.81 -4.41
CA ASP A 310 -10.73 21.51 -3.92
C ASP A 310 -11.31 20.28 -4.67
N PRO A 311 -12.61 20.23 -5.05
CA PRO A 311 -13.15 19.11 -5.82
C PRO A 311 -12.53 18.97 -7.21
N GLU A 312 -12.21 20.09 -7.86
CA GLU A 312 -11.59 20.13 -9.19
C GLU A 312 -10.14 19.67 -9.12
N LEU A 313 -9.39 20.19 -8.15
CA LEU A 313 -8.01 19.75 -7.90
C LEU A 313 -7.94 18.27 -7.55
N SER A 314 -8.85 17.80 -6.70
CA SER A 314 -8.90 16.41 -6.32
C SER A 314 -9.14 15.49 -7.51
N TRP A 315 -10.03 15.87 -8.41
CA TRP A 315 -10.23 15.13 -9.64
C TRP A 315 -8.97 15.16 -10.51
N LEU A 316 -8.37 16.34 -10.71
CA LEU A 316 -7.20 16.51 -11.55
C LEU A 316 -6.07 15.57 -11.11
N LEU A 317 -5.80 15.52 -9.80
CA LEU A 317 -4.77 14.67 -9.22
C LEU A 317 -5.19 13.20 -9.08
N SER A 318 -6.46 12.86 -9.32
CA SER A 318 -6.92 11.47 -9.44
C SER A 318 -6.65 10.89 -10.84
N ASP A 319 -6.45 11.73 -11.85
CA ASP A 319 -6.06 11.29 -13.19
C ASP A 319 -4.58 10.91 -13.22
N GLU A 320 -4.26 9.78 -13.86
CA GLU A 320 -2.92 9.20 -13.86
C GLU A 320 -1.88 10.11 -14.56
N GLU A 321 -2.27 10.84 -15.61
CA GLU A 321 -1.33 11.65 -16.36
C GLU A 321 -1.03 12.97 -15.65
N TYR A 322 -2.07 13.65 -15.17
CA TYR A 322 -1.93 14.87 -14.39
C TYR A 322 -1.16 14.63 -13.08
N SER A 323 -1.46 13.54 -12.36
CA SER A 323 -0.75 13.18 -11.13
C SER A 323 0.73 12.86 -11.37
N ARG A 324 1.07 12.24 -12.50
CA ARG A 324 2.47 11.99 -12.90
C ARG A 324 3.24 13.29 -13.12
N HIS A 325 2.66 14.25 -13.84
CA HIS A 325 3.27 15.57 -14.02
C HIS A 325 3.39 16.33 -12.70
N PHE A 326 2.37 16.23 -11.85
CA PHE A 326 2.34 16.88 -10.54
C PHE A 326 3.46 16.36 -9.63
N VAL A 327 3.54 15.04 -9.42
CA VAL A 327 4.57 14.38 -8.59
C VAL A 327 5.99 14.62 -9.13
N GLY A 328 6.14 14.87 -10.43
CA GLY A 328 7.42 15.20 -11.05
C GLY A 328 7.98 16.57 -10.66
N ARG A 329 7.14 17.53 -10.26
CA ARG A 329 7.54 18.94 -10.09
C ARG A 329 7.11 19.58 -8.77
N ALA A 330 5.98 19.18 -8.20
CA ALA A 330 5.47 19.76 -6.96
C ALA A 330 6.38 19.41 -5.78
N ASP A 331 6.71 20.41 -4.97
CA ASP A 331 7.44 20.20 -3.72
C ASP A 331 6.51 19.54 -2.68
N PRO A 332 6.86 18.35 -2.15
CA PRO A 332 6.06 17.70 -1.13
C PRO A 332 5.96 18.53 0.16
N THR A 333 6.98 19.29 0.56
CA THR A 333 6.91 20.09 1.79
C THR A 333 5.87 21.22 1.71
N GLU A 334 5.60 21.73 0.51
CA GLU A 334 4.58 22.76 0.28
C GLU A 334 3.19 22.17 0.07
N TRP A 335 3.08 21.13 -0.78
CA TRP A 335 1.79 20.64 -1.28
C TRP A 335 1.18 19.51 -0.47
N MET A 336 1.94 18.80 0.35
CA MET A 336 1.49 17.55 0.97
C MET A 336 0.33 17.76 1.96
N ARG A 337 0.31 18.88 2.71
CA ARG A 337 -0.83 19.23 3.58
C ARG A 337 -2.14 19.43 2.79
N HIS A 338 -2.03 20.01 1.60
CA HIS A 338 -3.19 20.27 0.74
C HIS A 338 -3.64 19.00 0.00
N ALA A 339 -2.69 18.21 -0.50
CA ALA A 339 -2.94 16.88 -1.07
C ALA A 339 -3.65 15.94 -0.06
N GLU A 340 -3.25 15.98 1.20
CA GLU A 340 -3.92 15.30 2.30
C GLU A 340 -5.33 15.85 2.55
N ALA A 341 -5.51 17.17 2.57
CA ALA A 341 -6.81 17.79 2.83
C ALA A 341 -7.86 17.44 1.76
N ILE A 342 -7.44 17.28 0.51
CA ILE A 342 -8.32 16.83 -0.58
C ILE A 342 -8.45 15.29 -0.63
N GLY A 343 -7.72 14.53 0.20
CA GLY A 343 -7.80 13.08 0.32
C GLY A 343 -7.21 12.30 -0.85
N ILE A 344 -6.18 12.82 -1.53
CA ILE A 344 -5.47 12.05 -2.58
C ILE A 344 -4.49 11.04 -2.00
N LEU A 345 -3.99 11.31 -0.78
CA LEU A 345 -3.00 10.48 -0.10
C LEU A 345 -3.62 9.30 0.66
N ASP A 346 -4.95 9.22 0.80
CA ASP A 346 -5.61 8.07 1.44
C ASP A 346 -5.16 6.73 0.84
N VAL A 347 -4.88 6.72 -0.47
CA VAL A 347 -4.46 5.54 -1.22
C VAL A 347 -3.17 4.90 -0.67
N ILE A 348 -2.22 5.69 -0.14
CA ILE A 348 -0.93 5.16 0.38
C ILE A 348 -1.04 4.60 1.80
N PHE A 349 -2.22 4.68 2.41
CA PHE A 349 -2.52 4.09 3.73
C PHE A 349 -3.42 2.86 3.64
N GLU A 350 -4.02 2.61 2.47
CA GLU A 350 -4.84 1.42 2.22
C GLU A 350 -4.00 0.19 1.84
N PRO A 351 -4.48 -1.04 2.11
CA PRO A 351 -3.82 -2.26 1.65
C PRO A 351 -3.68 -2.29 0.13
N ALA A 352 -2.49 -2.65 -0.36
CA ALA A 352 -2.22 -2.70 -1.79
C ALA A 352 -3.17 -3.66 -2.52
N ASN A 353 -3.62 -3.23 -3.69
CA ASN A 353 -4.32 -4.08 -4.66
C ASN A 353 -3.72 -3.82 -6.06
N GLU A 354 -3.87 -4.77 -6.98
CA GLU A 354 -3.26 -4.68 -8.33
C GLU A 354 -3.64 -3.38 -9.06
N GLN A 355 -4.82 -2.84 -8.79
CA GLN A 355 -5.34 -1.65 -9.46
C GLN A 355 -4.80 -0.35 -8.86
N THR A 356 -4.43 -0.32 -7.57
CA THR A 356 -3.89 0.86 -6.88
C THR A 356 -2.37 0.84 -6.74
N ALA A 357 -1.70 -0.28 -7.00
CA ALA A 357 -0.27 -0.45 -6.76
C ALA A 357 0.60 0.63 -7.43
N ARG A 358 0.32 0.97 -8.70
CA ARG A 358 1.07 2.03 -9.43
C ARG A 358 0.88 3.40 -8.80
N THR A 359 -0.37 3.75 -8.49
CA THR A 359 -0.73 5.02 -7.85
C THR A 359 -0.13 5.13 -6.45
N GLN A 360 -0.15 4.04 -5.67
CA GLN A 360 0.47 3.96 -4.35
C GLN A 360 1.97 4.19 -4.43
N ALA A 361 2.68 3.49 -5.31
CA ALA A 361 4.12 3.66 -5.49
C ALA A 361 4.49 5.09 -5.88
N MET A 362 3.74 5.71 -6.77
CA MET A 362 3.97 7.09 -7.21
C MET A 362 3.79 8.10 -6.06
N TRP A 363 2.67 8.06 -5.35
CA TRP A 363 2.41 9.00 -4.25
C TRP A 363 3.31 8.73 -3.04
N SER A 364 3.64 7.47 -2.76
CA SER A 364 4.59 7.07 -1.71
C SER A 364 5.99 7.64 -1.98
N ALA A 365 6.50 7.45 -3.20
CA ALA A 365 7.78 8.00 -3.61
C ALA A 365 7.79 9.54 -3.59
N TRP A 366 6.66 10.19 -3.82
CA TRP A 366 6.54 11.64 -3.73
C TRP A 366 6.58 12.14 -2.28
N VAL A 367 5.74 11.61 -1.39
CA VAL A 367 5.67 12.08 0.00
C VAL A 367 6.97 11.86 0.74
N THR A 368 7.66 10.75 0.47
CA THR A 368 8.91 10.39 1.17
C THR A 368 10.10 11.29 0.79
N ARG A 369 10.05 12.00 -0.35
CA ARG A 369 11.06 13.04 -0.68
C ARG A 369 11.10 14.18 0.34
N SER A 370 10.00 14.44 1.04
CA SER A 370 9.98 15.46 2.11
C SER A 370 11.00 15.15 3.20
N ILE A 371 11.25 13.87 3.49
CA ILE A 371 12.15 13.41 4.58
C ILE A 371 13.56 13.99 4.38
N SER A 372 14.06 14.04 3.15
CA SER A 372 15.37 14.60 2.85
C SER A 372 15.42 16.13 2.95
N VAL A 373 14.27 16.81 2.78
CA VAL A 373 14.16 18.28 2.71
C VAL A 373 13.89 18.89 4.09
N ASP A 374 12.86 18.41 4.80
CA ASP A 374 12.40 18.94 6.09
C ASP A 374 12.73 18.02 7.29
N ARG A 375 13.55 16.98 7.05
CA ARG A 375 13.92 15.97 8.05
C ARG A 375 12.72 15.17 8.58
N GLY A 376 11.66 15.04 7.80
CA GLY A 376 10.50 14.20 8.09
C GLY A 376 9.40 14.87 8.91
N GLU A 377 9.41 16.20 9.04
CA GLU A 377 8.37 16.94 9.77
C GLU A 377 7.00 16.76 9.11
N SER A 378 6.90 17.06 7.80
CA SER A 378 5.65 16.92 7.05
C SER A 378 5.16 15.47 7.03
N MET A 379 6.08 14.52 6.90
CA MET A 379 5.75 13.09 6.93
C MET A 379 5.13 12.69 8.27
N LEU A 380 5.69 13.14 9.39
CA LEU A 380 5.13 12.87 10.73
C LEU A 380 3.75 13.48 10.92
N GLU A 381 3.49 14.69 10.41
CA GLU A 381 2.17 15.32 10.49
C GLU A 381 1.10 14.49 9.79
N ILE A 382 1.40 13.93 8.61
CA ILE A 382 0.45 13.08 7.87
C ILE A 382 0.28 11.74 8.56
N LEU A 383 1.38 11.09 8.94
CA LEU A 383 1.32 9.82 9.67
C LEU A 383 0.49 9.97 10.97
N ALA A 384 0.59 11.10 11.66
CA ALA A 384 -0.21 11.37 12.85
C ALA A 384 -1.73 11.41 12.54
N LYS A 385 -2.15 11.97 11.40
CA LYS A 385 -3.56 11.96 10.96
C LYS A 385 -4.06 10.55 10.67
N HIS A 386 -3.21 9.71 10.11
CA HIS A 386 -3.48 8.30 9.81
C HIS A 386 -3.13 7.33 10.96
N ARG A 387 -2.98 7.85 12.19
CA ARG A 387 -2.70 7.06 13.42
C ARG A 387 -1.45 6.17 13.34
N GLY A 388 -0.46 6.57 12.55
CA GLY A 388 0.79 5.83 12.34
C GLY A 388 0.65 4.60 11.43
N GLN A 389 -0.50 4.41 10.77
CA GLN A 389 -0.66 3.33 9.79
C GLN A 389 0.09 3.68 8.50
N MET A 390 0.60 2.66 7.81
CA MET A 390 1.30 2.78 6.53
C MET A 390 0.95 1.56 5.66
N SER A 391 0.88 1.75 4.33
CA SER A 391 0.95 0.61 3.42
C SER A 391 2.38 0.04 3.36
N GLN A 392 2.53 -1.20 2.92
CA GLN A 392 3.84 -1.83 2.77
C GLN A 392 4.78 -1.03 1.85
N GLN A 393 4.24 -0.45 0.77
CA GLN A 393 5.01 0.39 -0.15
C GLN A 393 5.51 1.67 0.55
N LEU A 394 4.64 2.33 1.33
CA LEU A 394 5.00 3.52 2.09
C LEU A 394 6.06 3.22 3.15
N TRP A 395 5.88 2.11 3.86
CA TRP A 395 6.85 1.63 4.84
C TRP A 395 8.24 1.44 4.20
N PHE A 396 8.29 0.78 3.04
CA PHE A 396 9.55 0.51 2.33
C PHE A 396 10.23 1.81 1.84
N ASP A 397 9.47 2.75 1.29
CA ASP A 397 10.03 4.02 0.82
C ASP A 397 10.54 4.89 1.98
N VAL A 398 9.85 4.89 3.14
CA VAL A 398 10.35 5.56 4.35
C VAL A 398 11.62 4.88 4.87
N PHE A 399 11.63 3.55 4.97
CA PHE A 399 12.82 2.77 5.34
C PHE A 399 14.02 3.13 4.47
N ARG A 400 13.82 3.16 3.14
CA ARG A 400 14.87 3.46 2.16
C ARG A 400 15.43 4.87 2.35
N GLN A 401 14.59 5.87 2.55
CA GLN A 401 15.03 7.25 2.80
C GLN A 401 15.87 7.37 4.07
N LEU A 402 15.46 6.68 5.15
CA LEU A 402 16.26 6.65 6.38
C LEU A 402 17.58 5.91 6.16
N TYR A 403 17.58 4.76 5.47
CA TYR A 403 18.80 4.00 5.24
C TYR A 403 19.84 4.77 4.40
N GLU A 404 19.39 5.45 3.34
CA GLU A 404 20.26 6.21 2.44
C GLU A 404 20.75 7.53 3.06
N GLY A 405 19.92 8.22 3.85
CA GLY A 405 20.12 9.62 4.22
C GLY A 405 19.98 9.98 5.69
N TYR A 406 19.94 9.02 6.62
CA TYR A 406 19.74 9.31 8.05
C TYR A 406 20.77 10.29 8.60
N GLN A 407 20.29 11.26 9.37
CA GLN A 407 21.08 12.18 10.20
C GLN A 407 20.42 12.31 11.58
N PRO A 408 21.19 12.48 12.67
CA PRO A 408 20.60 12.59 14.01
C PRO A 408 19.65 13.78 14.11
N HIS A 409 18.34 13.49 14.27
CA HIS A 409 17.30 14.50 14.40
C HIS A 409 16.05 13.92 15.06
N ASP A 410 15.37 14.70 15.89
CA ASP A 410 14.20 14.25 16.67
C ASP A 410 13.07 13.71 15.78
N HIS A 411 12.85 14.33 14.62
CA HIS A 411 11.82 13.88 13.67
C HIS A 411 12.17 12.50 13.06
N LEU A 412 13.42 12.31 12.64
CA LEU A 412 13.87 11.04 12.06
C LEU A 412 13.88 9.92 13.11
N ARG A 413 14.25 10.22 14.36
CA ARG A 413 14.12 9.29 15.49
C ARG A 413 12.66 8.86 15.72
N LYS A 414 11.69 9.77 15.63
CA LYS A 414 10.26 9.43 15.73
C LYS A 414 9.81 8.54 14.56
N LEU A 415 10.28 8.79 13.35
CA LEU A 415 9.98 7.96 12.17
C LEU A 415 10.52 6.53 12.34
N LEU A 416 11.71 6.34 12.93
CA LEU A 416 12.24 5.01 13.24
C LEU A 416 11.30 4.19 14.13
N ILE A 417 10.73 4.83 15.18
CA ILE A 417 9.77 4.16 16.08
C ILE A 417 8.43 3.88 15.38
N LEU A 418 8.00 4.76 14.47
CA LEU A 418 6.79 4.50 13.69
C LEU A 418 6.99 3.33 12.72
N LEU A 419 8.17 3.19 12.11
CA LEU A 419 8.50 2.04 11.26
C LEU A 419 8.45 0.73 12.04
N THR A 420 8.94 0.68 13.28
CA THR A 420 8.87 -0.54 14.10
C THR A 420 7.44 -0.90 14.45
N ALA A 421 6.58 0.10 14.69
CA ALA A 421 5.17 -0.11 15.01
C ALA A 421 4.31 -0.51 13.80
N ALA A 422 4.62 0.03 12.61
CA ALA A 422 3.90 -0.22 11.36
C ALA A 422 4.43 -1.43 10.57
N ARG A 423 5.33 -2.23 11.15
CA ARG A 423 5.98 -3.37 10.50
C ARG A 423 4.99 -4.44 10.04
N SER A 424 5.30 -5.10 8.93
CA SER A 424 4.62 -6.31 8.47
C SER A 424 5.53 -7.54 8.58
N ASP A 425 4.94 -8.75 8.58
CA ASP A 425 5.68 -10.02 8.75
C ASP A 425 6.74 -10.28 7.66
N SER A 426 6.73 -9.54 6.54
CA SER A 426 7.71 -9.66 5.46
C SER A 426 8.97 -8.80 5.65
N ASP A 427 8.98 -7.87 6.61
CA ASP A 427 9.96 -6.78 6.67
C ASP A 427 10.98 -6.94 7.82
N ASP A 428 10.94 -8.08 8.51
CA ASP A 428 11.63 -8.36 9.78
C ASP A 428 13.16 -8.18 9.72
N SER A 429 13.80 -8.42 8.57
CA SER A 429 15.26 -8.30 8.43
C SER A 429 15.75 -6.88 8.14
N GLN A 430 14.89 -6.00 7.61
CA GLN A 430 15.32 -4.71 7.09
C GLN A 430 15.71 -3.71 8.20
N LEU A 431 14.96 -3.69 9.30
CA LEU A 431 15.26 -2.81 10.44
C LEU A 431 16.62 -3.10 11.09
N SER A 432 17.13 -4.34 10.98
CA SER A 432 18.46 -4.69 11.47
C SER A 432 19.59 -4.02 10.66
N LEU A 433 19.36 -3.76 9.37
CA LEU A 433 20.31 -3.03 8.53
C LEU A 433 20.42 -1.56 8.98
N LEU A 434 19.30 -0.96 9.42
CA LEU A 434 19.33 0.39 9.98
C LEU A 434 20.15 0.45 11.27
N ILE A 435 20.09 -0.56 12.15
CA ILE A 435 20.93 -0.59 13.36
C ILE A 435 22.42 -0.50 13.01
N GLN A 436 22.87 -1.18 11.95
CA GLN A 436 24.27 -1.09 11.52
C GLN A 436 24.67 0.36 11.20
N LYS A 437 23.80 1.08 10.48
CA LYS A 437 24.03 2.47 10.10
C LYS A 437 23.96 3.41 11.31
N LEU A 438 23.00 3.18 12.21
CA LEU A 438 22.77 4.00 13.39
C LEU A 438 23.87 3.83 14.44
N ALA A 439 24.48 2.64 14.57
CA ALA A 439 25.53 2.40 15.57
C ALA A 439 26.73 3.35 15.44
N GLU A 440 27.03 3.84 14.23
CA GLU A 440 28.09 4.80 13.98
C GLU A 440 27.66 6.26 14.18
N VAL A 441 26.44 6.60 13.75
CA VAL A 441 25.99 8.00 13.58
C VAL A 441 25.11 8.47 14.75
N ASP A 442 24.32 7.58 15.33
CA ASP A 442 23.37 7.85 16.41
C ASP A 442 23.18 6.61 17.31
N PRO A 443 24.15 6.32 18.22
CA PRO A 443 24.11 5.14 19.08
C PRO A 443 22.87 5.07 19.98
N GLU A 444 22.34 6.23 20.39
CA GLU A 444 21.11 6.31 21.19
C GLU A 444 19.90 5.82 20.39
N ALA A 445 19.78 6.21 19.11
CA ALA A 445 18.72 5.69 18.26
C ALA A 445 18.90 4.20 17.96
N ALA A 446 20.15 3.73 17.81
CA ALA A 446 20.45 2.30 17.62
C ALA A 446 20.02 1.46 18.83
N GLU A 447 20.32 1.91 20.05
CA GLU A 447 19.92 1.26 21.30
C GLU A 447 18.39 1.20 21.44
N VAL A 448 17.69 2.32 21.19
CA VAL A 448 16.22 2.34 21.26
C VAL A 448 15.61 1.43 20.19
N LEU A 449 16.15 1.43 18.97
CA LEU A 449 15.67 0.54 17.90
C LEU A 449 15.90 -0.93 18.28
N LEU A 450 17.06 -1.27 18.86
CA LEU A 450 17.34 -2.61 19.39
C LEU A 450 16.29 -3.02 20.43
N HIS A 451 15.92 -2.13 21.36
CA HIS A 451 14.85 -2.40 22.33
C HIS A 451 13.51 -2.73 21.65
N GLN A 452 13.17 -2.06 20.54
CA GLN A 452 11.94 -2.35 19.79
C GLN A 452 12.01 -3.68 19.02
N LEU A 453 13.20 -4.13 18.61
CA LEU A 453 13.38 -5.42 17.93
C LEU A 453 13.38 -6.62 18.88
N LEU A 454 13.54 -6.39 20.19
CA LEU A 454 13.47 -7.44 21.22
C LEU A 454 12.04 -7.96 21.49
N THR A 455 11.05 -7.61 20.66
CA THR A 455 9.71 -8.18 20.72
C THR A 455 9.66 -9.52 20.00
N ALA A 456 9.65 -10.63 20.74
CA ALA A 456 9.55 -11.96 20.16
C ALA A 456 8.12 -12.29 19.69
N ARG A 457 7.99 -12.97 18.55
CA ARG A 457 6.74 -13.62 18.11
C ARG A 457 6.84 -15.13 18.34
N LEU A 458 5.72 -15.74 18.74
CA LEU A 458 5.63 -17.19 18.88
C LEU A 458 5.10 -17.77 17.57
N GLU A 459 5.88 -18.63 16.93
CA GLU A 459 5.49 -19.34 15.71
C GLU A 459 5.39 -20.84 15.95
N PHE A 460 4.53 -21.48 15.17
CA PHE A 460 4.34 -22.92 15.18
C PHE A 460 4.97 -23.50 13.91
N THR A 461 6.04 -24.27 14.08
CA THR A 461 6.73 -24.95 13.00
C THR A 461 6.32 -26.42 12.97
N SER A 462 5.89 -26.91 11.80
CA SER A 462 5.53 -28.30 11.59
C SER A 462 6.71 -29.06 11.02
N HIS A 463 7.19 -30.07 11.74
CA HIS A 463 8.33 -30.88 11.34
C HIS A 463 7.86 -32.25 10.84
N ARG A 464 8.37 -32.65 9.67
CA ARG A 464 8.13 -34.00 9.14
C ARG A 464 8.88 -35.04 9.97
N GLY A 465 8.18 -36.07 10.41
CA GLY A 465 8.80 -37.17 11.15
C GLY A 465 9.72 -38.01 10.27
N ILE A 466 10.90 -38.39 10.79
CA ILE A 466 11.81 -39.31 10.10
C ILE A 466 11.51 -40.75 10.53
N LEU A 467 11.51 -41.70 9.57
CA LEU A 467 11.45 -43.16 9.79
C LEU A 467 10.30 -43.62 10.70
N GLY A 468 9.06 -43.49 10.20
CA GLY A 468 7.87 -44.03 10.88
C GLY A 468 7.43 -43.24 12.13
N ARG A 469 8.08 -42.12 12.43
CA ARG A 469 7.56 -41.14 13.40
C ARG A 469 6.53 -40.24 12.73
N PRO A 470 5.42 -39.91 13.42
CA PRO A 470 4.47 -38.93 12.92
C PRO A 470 5.10 -37.54 12.91
N ASP A 471 4.56 -36.67 12.06
CA ASP A 471 4.87 -35.24 12.06
C ASP A 471 4.61 -34.66 13.46
N PHE A 472 5.45 -33.71 13.87
CA PHE A 472 5.35 -33.07 15.17
C PHE A 472 5.41 -31.55 15.04
N LEU A 473 4.68 -30.86 15.91
CA LEU A 473 4.68 -29.42 16.00
C LEU A 473 5.70 -28.99 17.05
N THR A 474 6.49 -27.98 16.72
CA THR A 474 7.38 -27.28 17.66
C THR A 474 6.99 -25.83 17.74
N THR A 475 7.25 -25.23 18.91
CA THR A 475 7.11 -23.79 19.11
C THR A 475 8.47 -23.13 19.02
N GLU A 476 8.59 -22.14 18.14
CA GLU A 476 9.81 -21.36 17.96
C GLU A 476 9.53 -19.89 18.25
N PHE A 477 10.46 -19.24 18.94
CA PHE A 477 10.43 -17.81 19.14
C PHE A 477 11.25 -17.17 18.04
N VAL A 478 10.59 -16.39 17.20
CA VAL A 478 11.24 -15.64 16.14
C VAL A 478 11.33 -14.18 16.54
N PHE A 479 12.48 -13.59 16.25
CA PHE A 479 12.74 -12.19 16.54
C PHE A 479 12.83 -11.45 15.20
N PRO A 480 12.28 -10.23 15.12
CA PRO A 480 12.28 -9.40 13.91
C PRO A 480 13.66 -8.74 13.71
N TRP A 481 14.73 -9.55 13.73
CA TRP A 481 16.09 -9.10 13.53
C TRP A 481 16.94 -10.14 12.80
N HIS A 482 17.95 -9.67 12.06
CA HIS A 482 18.92 -10.53 11.41
C HIS A 482 20.15 -10.71 12.32
N PRO A 483 20.46 -11.92 12.81
CA PRO A 483 21.53 -12.11 13.79
C PRO A 483 22.90 -11.61 13.31
N SER A 484 23.26 -11.83 12.04
CA SER A 484 24.54 -11.37 11.49
C SER A 484 24.68 -9.84 11.52
N SER A 485 23.59 -9.11 11.28
CA SER A 485 23.58 -7.66 11.24
C SER A 485 23.89 -7.06 12.60
N ILE A 486 23.26 -7.60 13.65
CA ILE A 486 23.50 -7.14 15.02
C ILE A 486 24.88 -7.58 15.51
N ARG A 487 25.29 -8.84 15.26
CA ARG A 487 26.62 -9.35 15.65
C ARG A 487 27.75 -8.48 15.13
N LYS A 488 27.65 -8.00 13.88
CA LYS A 488 28.66 -7.16 13.24
C LYS A 488 28.92 -5.85 13.98
N VAL A 489 27.87 -5.23 14.52
CA VAL A 489 27.97 -3.92 15.21
C VAL A 489 27.91 -4.01 16.73
N TRP A 490 27.61 -5.19 17.28
CA TRP A 490 27.46 -5.40 18.72
C TRP A 490 28.67 -4.95 19.55
N PRO A 491 29.94 -5.23 19.17
CA PRO A 491 31.09 -4.76 19.96
C PRO A 491 31.17 -3.23 20.09
N GLN A 492 30.79 -2.50 19.04
CA GLN A 492 30.73 -1.04 19.03
C GLN A 492 29.52 -0.53 19.82
N LEU A 493 28.36 -1.15 19.63
CA LEU A 493 27.14 -0.76 20.32
C LEU A 493 27.28 -0.97 21.83
N LEU A 494 27.81 -2.11 22.27
CA LEU A 494 28.06 -2.42 23.69
C LEU A 494 28.85 -1.32 24.41
N GLN A 495 29.84 -0.72 23.74
CA GLN A 495 30.65 0.36 24.29
C GLN A 495 29.94 1.72 24.33
N SER A 496 28.86 1.88 23.58
CA SER A 496 28.14 3.14 23.38
C SER A 496 26.73 3.17 23.96
N LEU A 497 26.29 2.08 24.61
CA LEU A 497 25.01 1.99 25.31
C LEU A 497 24.90 3.08 26.39
N ARG A 498 23.76 3.78 26.41
CA ARG A 498 23.42 4.72 27.49
C ARG A 498 22.87 4.02 28.72
N ASP A 499 22.00 3.02 28.53
CA ASP A 499 21.37 2.28 29.63
C ASP A 499 21.53 0.75 29.44
N PRO A 500 22.77 0.23 29.62
CA PRO A 500 23.01 -1.21 29.56
C PRO A 500 22.25 -2.01 30.63
N ASP A 501 21.77 -1.36 31.70
CA ASP A 501 21.03 -2.01 32.80
C ASP A 501 19.59 -2.33 32.37
N GLN A 502 18.94 -1.38 31.70
CA GLN A 502 17.64 -1.56 31.08
C GLN A 502 17.68 -2.66 30.01
N LEU A 503 18.65 -2.61 29.10
CA LEU A 503 18.81 -3.62 28.05
C LEU A 503 18.98 -5.02 28.67
N LEU A 504 19.86 -5.16 29.66
CA LEU A 504 20.09 -6.43 30.34
C LEU A 504 18.82 -6.95 31.01
N SER A 505 18.04 -6.09 31.69
CA SER A 505 16.76 -6.48 32.30
C SER A 505 15.75 -6.97 31.27
N LEU A 506 15.62 -6.31 30.12
CA LEU A 506 14.72 -6.72 29.05
C LEU A 506 15.12 -8.09 28.50
N VAL A 507 16.40 -8.29 28.20
CA VAL A 507 16.93 -9.53 27.64
C VAL A 507 16.77 -10.70 28.62
N LEU A 508 17.08 -10.52 29.91
CA LEU A 508 16.87 -11.56 30.93
C LEU A 508 15.38 -11.90 31.11
N SER A 509 14.50 -10.89 31.08
CA SER A 509 13.05 -11.13 31.14
C SER A 509 12.55 -11.91 29.93
N LEU A 510 13.09 -11.64 28.73
CA LEU A 510 12.76 -12.38 27.51
C LEU A 510 13.25 -13.82 27.57
N ILE A 511 14.48 -14.06 28.05
CA ILE A 511 15.01 -15.40 28.26
C ILE A 511 14.08 -16.20 29.19
N ALA A 512 13.72 -15.63 30.33
CA ALA A 512 12.81 -16.28 31.29
C ALA A 512 11.42 -16.54 30.68
N HIS A 513 10.92 -15.62 29.85
CA HIS A 513 9.64 -15.78 29.16
C HIS A 513 9.68 -16.92 28.12
N VAL A 514 10.76 -16.99 27.32
CA VAL A 514 10.99 -18.05 26.33
C VAL A 514 11.05 -19.41 27.02
N GLU A 515 11.82 -19.53 28.10
CA GLU A 515 11.93 -20.77 28.86
C GLU A 515 10.61 -21.20 29.50
N THR A 516 9.87 -20.27 30.09
CA THR A 516 8.58 -20.58 30.74
C THR A 516 7.56 -21.05 29.70
N THR A 517 7.54 -20.42 28.52
CA THR A 517 6.60 -20.75 27.45
C THR A 517 6.97 -22.06 26.77
N THR A 518 8.25 -22.30 26.46
CA THR A 518 8.71 -23.58 25.90
C THR A 518 8.45 -24.74 26.86
N ALA A 519 8.71 -24.56 28.16
CA ALA A 519 8.40 -25.57 29.18
C ALA A 519 6.90 -25.91 29.28
N PHE A 520 6.01 -24.96 28.99
CA PHE A 520 4.56 -25.21 28.94
C PHE A 520 4.16 -26.12 27.76
N PHE A 521 4.78 -25.95 26.59
CA PHE A 521 4.44 -26.71 25.38
C PHE A 521 5.18 -28.05 25.26
N ASP A 522 6.50 -28.07 25.52
CA ASP A 522 7.37 -29.24 25.32
C ASP A 522 7.50 -30.14 26.58
N GLY A 523 6.92 -29.70 27.70
CA GLY A 523 7.09 -30.33 29.01
C GLY A 523 8.54 -30.27 29.50
N THR A 524 8.95 -31.24 30.32
CA THR A 524 10.30 -31.27 30.93
C THR A 524 11.38 -31.92 30.06
N ASN A 525 11.10 -32.16 28.77
CA ASN A 525 12.00 -32.89 27.89
C ASN A 525 13.32 -32.12 27.71
N PHE A 526 14.40 -32.67 28.27
CA PHE A 526 15.71 -32.01 28.35
C PHE A 526 16.26 -31.58 26.99
N ARG A 527 15.89 -32.24 25.87
CA ARG A 527 16.40 -31.89 24.54
C ARG A 527 15.77 -30.65 23.91
N ASN A 528 14.61 -30.21 24.38
CA ASN A 528 13.88 -29.08 23.81
C ASN A 528 14.04 -27.79 24.63
N ARG A 529 14.71 -27.85 25.80
CA ARG A 529 14.88 -26.69 26.68
C ARG A 529 15.76 -25.65 26.01
N PHE A 530 15.36 -24.38 26.11
CA PHE A 530 16.15 -23.27 25.60
C PHE A 530 17.56 -23.22 26.22
N SER A 531 17.70 -23.56 27.50
CA SER A 531 19.00 -23.69 28.17
C SER A 531 19.92 -24.71 27.50
N THR A 532 19.41 -25.84 27.02
CA THR A 532 20.22 -26.93 26.46
C THR A 532 20.43 -26.83 24.95
N ARG A 533 19.80 -25.87 24.27
CA ARG A 533 19.99 -25.61 22.83
C ARG A 533 21.41 -25.13 22.52
N ARG A 534 22.08 -24.49 23.50
CA ARG A 534 23.48 -24.09 23.46
C ARG A 534 24.28 -24.88 24.50
N TYR A 535 25.36 -25.51 24.07
CA TYR A 535 26.15 -26.36 24.96
C TYR A 535 26.98 -25.51 25.94
N THR A 536 27.48 -24.36 25.50
CA THR A 536 28.26 -23.42 26.33
C THR A 536 27.80 -21.97 26.17
N VAL A 537 27.75 -21.19 27.25
CA VAL A 537 27.43 -19.75 27.20
C VAL A 537 28.44 -18.96 26.36
N ASP A 538 29.71 -19.37 26.35
CA ASP A 538 30.74 -18.76 25.51
C ASP A 538 30.52 -18.94 24.00
N GLY A 539 29.80 -19.98 23.57
CA GLY A 539 29.58 -20.29 22.14
C GLY A 539 30.85 -20.62 21.38
N ASN A 540 31.89 -21.05 22.08
CA ASN A 540 33.09 -21.61 21.48
C ASN A 540 32.74 -23.00 20.91
N GLU A 541 32.05 -23.05 19.79
CA GLU A 541 31.49 -24.31 19.28
C GLU A 541 31.86 -24.55 17.82
N ARG A 542 32.72 -25.56 17.60
CA ARG A 542 32.70 -26.44 16.41
C ARG A 542 31.43 -27.34 16.38
N PHE A 543 30.38 -27.00 17.15
CA PHE A 543 29.45 -27.96 17.77
C PHE A 543 28.00 -27.45 17.93
N LEU A 544 27.52 -26.54 17.07
CA LEU A 544 26.12 -26.09 17.07
C LEU A 544 25.18 -27.22 16.61
N ILE A 545 24.16 -27.55 17.41
CA ILE A 545 23.00 -28.32 16.94
C ILE A 545 22.04 -27.31 16.29
N SER A 546 22.20 -27.10 14.98
CA SER A 546 21.29 -26.47 13.99
C SER A 546 20.18 -25.48 14.43
N ARG A 547 20.09 -24.38 13.66
CA ARG A 547 18.89 -23.60 13.25
C ARG A 547 18.31 -22.47 14.13
N ASP A 548 18.67 -22.29 15.41
CA ASP A 548 18.11 -21.21 16.25
C ASP A 548 19.06 -19.99 16.38
N GLU A 549 19.39 -19.32 15.27
CA GLU A 549 20.34 -18.20 15.27
C GLU A 549 19.86 -16.99 16.09
N HIS A 550 18.55 -16.81 16.22
CA HIS A 550 17.95 -15.67 16.93
C HIS A 550 18.08 -15.82 18.45
N GLY A 551 17.80 -17.00 19.00
CA GLY A 551 17.97 -17.28 20.42
C GLY A 551 19.44 -17.17 20.88
N VAL A 552 20.39 -17.59 20.04
CA VAL A 552 21.83 -17.53 20.35
C VAL A 552 22.29 -16.08 20.55
N LEU A 553 21.83 -15.14 19.71
CA LEU A 553 22.20 -13.74 19.84
C LEU A 553 21.67 -13.11 21.14
N LEU A 554 20.46 -13.48 21.57
CA LEU A 554 19.89 -13.03 22.85
C LEU A 554 20.79 -13.42 24.03
N VAL A 555 21.32 -14.65 24.00
CA VAL A 555 22.27 -15.17 25.01
C VAL A 555 23.60 -14.42 24.94
N ASP A 556 24.12 -14.14 23.75
CA ASP A 556 25.37 -13.38 23.57
C ASP A 556 25.25 -11.96 24.14
N VAL A 557 24.13 -11.28 23.88
CA VAL A 557 23.84 -9.94 24.43
C VAL A 557 23.81 -9.98 25.96
N ALA A 558 23.07 -10.93 26.56
CA ALA A 558 22.99 -11.06 28.01
C ALA A 558 24.36 -11.36 28.64
N ARG A 559 25.10 -12.29 28.03
CA ARG A 559 26.44 -12.69 28.46
C ARG A 559 27.39 -11.52 28.45
N ASP A 560 27.51 -10.82 27.33
CA ASP A 560 28.49 -9.76 27.17
C ASP A 560 28.20 -8.60 28.13
N LEU A 561 26.92 -8.25 28.32
CA LEU A 561 26.49 -7.27 29.32
C LEU A 561 26.87 -7.71 30.74
N LEU A 562 26.55 -8.94 31.15
CA LEU A 562 26.86 -9.44 32.49
C LEU A 562 28.36 -9.51 32.75
N ARG A 563 29.16 -9.96 31.78
CA ARG A 563 30.62 -9.97 31.87
C ARG A 563 31.16 -8.57 32.08
N GLU A 564 30.66 -7.59 31.33
CA GLU A 564 31.08 -6.20 31.47
C GLU A 564 30.74 -5.65 32.86
N TYR A 565 29.55 -5.96 33.40
CA TYR A 565 29.20 -5.60 34.77
C TYR A 565 30.16 -6.18 35.81
N VAL A 566 30.48 -7.48 35.71
CA VAL A 566 31.40 -8.15 36.64
C VAL A 566 32.81 -7.58 36.52
N ARG A 567 33.33 -7.36 35.30
CA ARG A 567 34.65 -6.75 35.06
C ARG A 567 34.77 -5.36 35.68
N HIS A 568 33.69 -4.59 35.68
CA HIS A 568 33.62 -3.28 36.34
C HIS A 568 33.36 -3.34 37.86
N GLY A 569 33.39 -4.53 38.46
CA GLY A 569 33.23 -4.71 39.90
C GLY A 569 31.78 -4.57 40.39
N ARG A 570 30.79 -4.89 39.54
CA ARG A 570 29.35 -4.92 39.88
C ARG A 570 28.78 -6.34 39.72
N PRO A 571 29.19 -7.31 40.56
CA PRO A 571 28.81 -8.71 40.39
C PRO A 571 27.42 -9.04 40.96
N GLU A 572 26.69 -8.08 41.55
CA GLU A 572 25.45 -8.33 42.27
C GLU A 572 24.37 -8.96 41.37
N ARG A 573 24.24 -8.47 40.13
CA ARG A 573 23.28 -9.03 39.17
C ARG A 573 23.61 -10.48 38.83
N ALA A 574 24.86 -10.78 38.47
CA ALA A 574 25.28 -12.15 38.15
C ALA A 574 25.09 -13.10 39.34
N ASN A 575 25.39 -12.62 40.55
CA ASN A 575 25.13 -13.34 41.80
C ASN A 575 23.65 -13.64 42.04
N ASN A 576 22.75 -12.69 41.78
CA ASN A 576 21.31 -12.90 41.94
C ASN A 576 20.74 -13.93 40.94
N LEU A 577 21.35 -14.07 39.76
CA LEU A 577 20.91 -15.05 38.77
C LEU A 577 21.12 -16.50 39.23
N LEU A 578 22.05 -16.75 40.15
CA LEU A 578 22.27 -18.09 40.72
C LEU A 578 21.07 -18.60 41.51
N ASP A 579 20.22 -17.70 42.00
CA ASP A 579 19.01 -18.03 42.75
C ASP A 579 17.75 -18.04 41.85
N SER A 580 17.93 -17.85 40.53
CA SER A 580 16.86 -17.88 39.54
C SER A 580 16.29 -19.29 39.35
N SER A 581 15.01 -19.41 38.97
CA SER A 581 14.44 -20.68 38.52
C SER A 581 14.85 -21.07 37.09
N SER A 582 15.45 -20.14 36.35
CA SER A 582 15.92 -20.32 34.98
C SER A 582 17.32 -20.93 34.97
N GLU A 583 17.45 -22.11 34.35
CA GLU A 583 18.74 -22.81 34.21
C GLU A 583 19.71 -21.98 33.35
N LEU A 584 19.24 -21.38 32.25
CA LEU A 584 20.08 -20.51 31.43
C LEU A 584 20.51 -19.23 32.17
N ALA A 585 19.63 -18.64 32.98
CA ALA A 585 20.00 -17.49 33.80
C ALA A 585 21.09 -17.86 34.82
N GLN A 586 20.97 -19.00 35.49
CA GLN A 586 22.03 -19.50 36.39
C GLN A 586 23.35 -19.66 35.64
N ARG A 587 23.33 -20.31 34.47
CA ARG A 587 24.52 -20.49 33.62
C ARG A 587 25.15 -19.16 33.19
N LEU A 588 24.35 -18.19 32.76
CA LEU A 588 24.80 -16.83 32.43
C LEU A 588 25.45 -16.14 33.64
N GLY A 589 24.88 -16.32 34.83
CA GLY A 589 25.45 -15.82 36.08
C GLY A 589 26.82 -16.43 36.39
N ILE A 590 26.95 -17.76 36.32
CA ILE A 590 28.21 -18.48 36.56
C ILE A 590 29.28 -18.06 35.56
N ASP A 591 28.91 -17.98 34.27
CA ASP A 591 29.80 -17.57 33.21
C ASP A 591 30.36 -16.16 33.44
N ALA A 592 29.48 -15.20 33.77
CA ALA A 592 29.88 -13.83 34.04
C ALA A 592 30.75 -13.72 35.30
N LEU A 593 30.44 -14.47 36.36
CA LEU A 593 31.23 -14.52 37.59
C LEU A 593 32.65 -15.08 37.37
N THR A 594 32.91 -15.76 36.26
CA THR A 594 34.28 -16.16 35.89
C THR A 594 35.18 -14.94 35.61
N GLU A 595 34.60 -13.79 35.25
CA GLU A 595 35.33 -12.54 35.02
C GLU A 595 35.62 -11.76 36.32
N SER A 596 35.28 -12.34 37.48
CA SER A 596 35.50 -11.74 38.81
C SER A 596 36.99 -11.63 39.15
N ARG A 597 37.30 -10.88 40.20
CA ARG A 597 38.70 -10.69 40.60
C ARG A 597 39.25 -11.96 41.25
N PRO A 598 40.55 -12.30 41.09
CA PRO A 598 41.17 -13.44 41.78
C PRO A 598 40.97 -13.46 43.30
N SER A 599 40.82 -12.30 43.93
CA SER A 599 40.55 -12.17 45.38
C SER A 599 39.18 -12.71 45.81
N GLU A 600 38.26 -12.91 44.87
CA GLU A 600 36.89 -13.40 45.13
C GLU A 600 36.78 -14.93 44.98
N ALA A 601 37.88 -15.61 44.61
CA ALA A 601 37.93 -17.05 44.36
C ALA A 601 37.32 -17.89 45.49
N ASP A 602 37.70 -17.59 46.75
CA ASP A 602 37.19 -18.32 47.92
C ASP A 602 35.67 -18.22 48.06
N SER A 603 35.13 -17.01 47.90
CA SER A 603 33.68 -16.77 48.01
C SER A 603 32.91 -17.43 46.87
N LEU A 604 33.46 -17.43 45.65
CA LEU A 604 32.81 -17.99 44.47
C LEU A 604 32.78 -19.52 44.51
N ILE A 605 33.92 -20.15 44.81
CA ILE A 605 33.99 -21.61 44.93
C ILE A 605 33.13 -22.09 46.10
N GLY A 606 33.22 -21.43 47.26
CA GLY A 606 32.36 -21.74 48.41
C GLY A 606 30.87 -21.62 48.07
N ARG A 607 30.49 -20.63 47.25
CA ARG A 607 29.10 -20.48 46.78
C ARG A 607 28.69 -21.64 45.87
N MET A 608 29.53 -22.04 44.91
CA MET A 608 29.23 -23.18 44.02
C MET A 608 29.08 -24.50 44.79
N ILE A 609 29.88 -24.70 45.85
CA ILE A 609 29.75 -25.82 46.79
C ILE A 609 28.40 -25.75 47.52
N SER A 610 28.08 -24.59 48.11
CA SER A 610 26.84 -24.42 48.89
C SER A 610 25.56 -24.61 48.08
N GLN A 611 25.58 -24.29 46.78
CA GLN A 611 24.47 -24.49 45.86
C GLN A 611 24.47 -25.87 45.19
N GLY A 612 25.49 -26.72 45.44
CA GLY A 612 25.61 -28.05 44.87
C GLY A 612 25.82 -28.05 43.34
N LEU A 613 26.42 -26.98 42.80
CA LEU A 613 26.58 -26.79 41.35
C LEU A 613 27.83 -27.47 40.78
N ILE A 614 28.81 -27.83 41.62
CA ILE A 614 30.12 -28.38 41.24
C ILE A 614 30.02 -29.56 40.26
N LEU A 615 29.13 -30.50 40.53
CA LEU A 615 28.92 -31.70 39.70
C LEU A 615 27.54 -31.70 39.02
N SER A 616 26.93 -30.53 38.84
CA SER A 616 25.66 -30.38 38.14
C SER A 616 25.86 -30.54 36.63
N ARG A 617 25.20 -31.53 36.01
CA ARG A 617 25.31 -31.77 34.55
C ARG A 617 24.92 -30.55 33.71
N SER A 618 23.82 -29.88 34.05
CA SER A 618 23.32 -28.73 33.31
C SER A 618 24.24 -27.50 33.34
N HIS A 619 25.03 -27.34 34.40
CA HIS A 619 25.89 -26.17 34.62
C HIS A 619 27.38 -26.47 34.40
N LYS A 620 27.70 -27.74 34.12
CA LYS A 620 29.05 -28.27 34.07
C LYS A 620 30.01 -27.41 33.22
N PRO A 621 29.65 -26.96 32.01
CA PRO A 621 30.58 -26.20 31.19
C PRO A 621 31.00 -24.87 31.83
N GLU A 622 30.03 -24.10 32.33
CA GLU A 622 30.29 -22.80 32.95
C GLU A 622 30.95 -22.94 34.33
N VAL A 623 30.55 -23.93 35.13
CA VAL A 623 31.19 -24.21 36.43
C VAL A 623 32.65 -24.62 36.26
N PHE A 624 32.94 -25.49 35.29
CA PHE A 624 34.32 -25.90 35.02
C PHE A 624 35.16 -24.73 34.51
N ARG A 625 34.59 -23.83 33.69
CA ARG A 625 35.24 -22.58 33.29
C ARG A 625 35.58 -21.72 34.51
N LEU A 626 34.63 -21.53 35.43
CA LEU A 626 34.84 -20.78 36.66
C LEU A 626 35.91 -21.43 37.55
N LEU A 627 35.86 -22.75 37.74
CA LEU A 627 36.85 -23.48 38.52
C LEU A 627 38.25 -23.38 37.91
N LYS A 628 38.37 -23.45 36.58
CA LYS A 628 39.65 -23.31 35.88
C LYS A 628 40.33 -21.98 36.21
N GLU A 629 39.56 -20.89 36.20
CA GLU A 629 40.10 -19.55 36.44
C GLU A 629 40.27 -19.23 37.94
N MET A 630 39.37 -19.71 38.81
CA MET A 630 39.35 -19.33 40.23
C MET A 630 40.13 -20.26 41.15
N TYR A 631 40.19 -21.57 40.86
CA TYR A 631 40.85 -22.56 41.73
C TYR A 631 42.34 -22.24 42.00
N PRO A 632 43.16 -21.79 41.02
CA PRO A 632 44.55 -21.42 41.28
C PRO A 632 44.74 -20.29 42.29
N HIS A 633 43.70 -19.47 42.49
CA HIS A 633 43.70 -18.32 43.40
C HIS A 633 43.02 -18.60 44.74
N ALA A 634 42.35 -19.75 44.87
CA ALA A 634 41.67 -20.14 46.10
C ALA A 634 42.66 -20.47 47.23
N SER A 635 42.26 -20.23 48.47
CA SER A 635 42.98 -20.61 49.68
C SER A 635 43.02 -22.12 49.87
N ALA A 636 43.99 -22.61 50.66
CA ALA A 636 44.13 -24.03 50.94
C ALA A 636 42.88 -24.63 51.62
N GLU A 637 42.16 -23.82 52.41
CA GLU A 637 40.92 -24.22 53.09
C GLU A 637 39.81 -24.53 52.07
N ILE A 638 39.54 -23.62 51.14
CA ILE A 638 38.52 -23.79 50.11
C ILE A 638 38.90 -24.88 49.10
N ARG A 639 40.19 -25.04 48.77
CA ARG A 639 40.64 -26.16 47.91
C ARG A 639 40.34 -27.50 48.57
N ALA A 640 40.66 -27.66 49.85
CA ALA A 640 40.36 -28.88 50.58
C ALA A 640 38.84 -29.13 50.67
N GLU A 641 38.04 -28.08 50.93
CA GLU A 641 36.58 -28.17 50.95
C GLU A 641 36.01 -28.62 49.60
N LEU A 642 36.49 -28.05 48.49
CA LEU A 642 36.07 -28.43 47.14
C LEU A 642 36.40 -29.90 46.82
N LEU A 643 37.62 -30.36 47.13
CA LEU A 643 38.02 -31.73 46.86
C LEU A 643 37.21 -32.74 47.69
N ASN A 644 37.00 -32.44 48.98
CA ASN A 644 36.13 -33.26 49.83
C ASN A 644 34.70 -33.28 49.30
N HIS A 645 34.16 -32.13 48.89
CA HIS A 645 32.82 -32.05 48.30
C HIS A 645 32.70 -32.91 47.04
N ILE A 646 33.71 -32.90 46.16
CA ILE A 646 33.71 -33.73 44.95
C ILE A 646 33.69 -35.22 45.32
N GLN A 647 34.45 -35.66 46.32
CA GLN A 647 34.48 -37.06 46.76
C GLN A 647 33.18 -37.51 47.43
N GLU A 648 32.61 -36.67 48.30
CA GLU A 648 31.43 -37.01 49.11
C GLU A 648 30.10 -36.89 48.34
N THR A 649 30.08 -36.15 47.22
CA THR A 649 28.88 -35.95 46.42
C THR A 649 28.49 -37.22 45.67
N SER A 650 27.46 -37.89 46.16
CA SER A 650 26.87 -39.09 45.55
C SER A 650 25.73 -38.78 44.57
N ALA A 651 25.04 -37.65 44.74
CA ALA A 651 23.97 -37.19 43.85
C ALA A 651 23.99 -35.67 43.68
N ALA A 652 23.79 -35.21 42.44
CA ALA A 652 23.65 -33.80 42.09
C ALA A 652 22.23 -33.28 42.40
N PRO A 653 22.00 -31.95 42.41
CA PRO A 653 20.66 -31.37 42.55
C PRO A 653 19.65 -32.03 41.60
N GLY A 654 18.50 -32.43 42.14
CA GLY A 654 17.49 -33.21 41.40
C GLY A 654 17.60 -34.74 41.55
N GLY A 655 18.53 -35.24 42.38
CA GLY A 655 18.65 -36.66 42.71
C GLY A 655 19.34 -37.51 41.65
N ILE A 656 20.12 -36.87 40.77
CA ILE A 656 20.85 -37.56 39.69
C ILE A 656 22.14 -38.13 40.26
N GLU A 657 22.31 -39.44 40.16
CA GLU A 657 23.52 -40.13 40.63
C GLU A 657 24.78 -39.64 39.89
N VAL A 658 25.80 -39.30 40.66
CA VAL A 658 27.10 -38.85 40.14
C VAL A 658 28.03 -40.05 40.08
N SER A 659 28.53 -40.36 38.87
CA SER A 659 29.44 -41.50 38.66
C SER A 659 30.86 -41.18 39.11
N ASP A 660 31.65 -42.22 39.44
CA ASP A 660 33.08 -42.07 39.76
C ASP A 660 33.87 -41.44 38.61
N SER A 661 33.46 -41.69 37.36
CA SER A 661 34.06 -41.07 36.18
C SER A 661 33.82 -39.56 36.15
N GLU A 662 32.67 -39.05 36.61
CA GLU A 662 32.40 -37.61 36.66
C GLU A 662 33.22 -36.92 37.76
N ARG A 663 33.35 -37.57 38.93
CA ARG A 663 34.27 -37.09 39.98
C ARG A 663 35.70 -37.05 39.47
N PHE A 664 36.14 -38.10 38.78
CA PHE A 664 37.47 -38.17 38.17
C PHE A 664 37.70 -37.03 37.17
N ASN A 665 36.74 -36.76 36.29
CA ASN A 665 36.81 -35.67 35.31
C ASN A 665 36.93 -34.28 35.97
N ALA A 666 36.22 -34.06 37.07
CA ALA A 666 36.31 -32.80 37.82
C ALA A 666 37.70 -32.61 38.44
N VAL A 667 38.26 -33.65 39.07
CA VAL A 667 39.61 -33.58 39.65
C VAL A 667 40.68 -33.44 38.56
N ASP A 668 40.59 -34.19 37.47
CA ASP A 668 41.48 -34.04 36.30
C ASP A 668 41.44 -32.63 35.69
N TRP A 669 40.28 -31.98 35.73
CA TRP A 669 40.17 -30.61 35.24
C TRP A 669 40.91 -29.61 36.14
N LEU A 670 40.80 -29.76 37.46
CA LEU A 670 41.47 -28.89 38.44
C LEU A 670 43.00 -28.99 38.35
N THR A 671 43.55 -30.19 38.13
CA THR A 671 45.00 -30.41 38.06
C THR A 671 45.69 -29.70 36.89
N ARG A 672 44.95 -29.36 35.82
CA ARG A 672 45.49 -28.70 34.61
C ARG A 672 46.06 -27.30 34.85
N GLN A 673 45.60 -26.62 35.91
CA GLN A 673 45.95 -25.22 36.19
C GLN A 673 46.83 -25.05 37.43
N VAL A 674 47.18 -26.15 38.11
CA VAL A 674 47.95 -26.13 39.35
C VAL A 674 49.19 -27.00 39.27
N LYS A 675 50.17 -26.67 40.11
CA LYS A 675 51.44 -27.40 40.19
C LYS A 675 51.25 -28.78 40.81
N GLU A 676 52.18 -29.68 40.52
CA GLU A 676 52.19 -31.09 40.98
C GLU A 676 52.14 -31.28 42.51
N ASP A 677 52.47 -30.25 43.29
CA ASP A 677 52.39 -30.25 44.75
C ASP A 677 50.98 -29.91 45.30
N ASP A 678 50.02 -29.55 44.43
CA ASP A 678 48.65 -29.28 44.83
C ASP A 678 47.90 -30.56 45.26
N PRO A 679 47.05 -30.49 46.30
CA PRO A 679 46.25 -31.64 46.76
C PRO A 679 45.41 -32.32 45.67
N ALA A 680 44.98 -31.60 44.62
CA ALA A 680 44.24 -32.19 43.52
C ALA A 680 45.04 -33.28 42.77
N HIS A 681 46.36 -33.12 42.63
CA HIS A 681 47.25 -34.11 42.00
C HIS A 681 47.45 -35.36 42.87
N GLN A 682 47.40 -35.20 44.18
CA GLN A 682 47.37 -36.36 45.08
C GLN A 682 46.07 -37.14 44.91
N LEU A 683 44.93 -36.44 44.97
CA LEU A 683 43.62 -37.08 44.80
C LEU A 683 43.47 -37.77 43.44
N LEU A 684 43.92 -37.14 42.36
CA LEU A 684 43.88 -37.74 41.02
C LEU A 684 44.68 -39.06 40.94
N ARG A 685 45.83 -39.13 41.63
CA ARG A 685 46.65 -40.35 41.70
C ARG A 685 45.95 -41.45 42.49
N GLU A 686 45.29 -41.12 43.59
CA GLU A 686 44.50 -42.06 44.40
C GLU A 686 43.34 -42.62 43.56
N MET A 687 42.55 -41.77 42.91
CA MET A 687 41.44 -42.20 42.04
C MET A 687 41.90 -43.06 40.87
N LYS A 688 43.08 -42.79 40.29
CA LYS A 688 43.66 -43.60 39.20
C LYS A 688 44.18 -44.96 39.67
N GLN A 689 44.56 -45.09 40.94
CA GLN A 689 44.92 -46.39 41.52
C GLN A 689 43.68 -47.24 41.77
N GLU A 690 42.58 -46.61 42.21
CA GLU A 690 41.29 -47.27 42.44
C GLU A 690 40.57 -47.65 41.14
N HIS A 691 40.67 -46.80 40.11
CA HIS A 691 40.06 -46.97 38.80
C HIS A 691 41.08 -46.85 37.64
N PRO A 692 41.88 -47.89 37.37
CA PRO A 692 42.89 -47.87 36.32
C PRO A 692 42.35 -47.69 34.89
N GLU A 693 41.04 -47.93 34.69
CA GLU A 693 40.33 -47.78 33.42
C GLU A 693 40.04 -46.32 33.06
N PHE A 694 40.07 -45.39 34.02
CA PHE A 694 39.80 -43.98 33.76
C PHE A 694 41.00 -43.30 33.09
N SER A 695 40.70 -42.52 32.06
CA SER A 695 41.69 -41.77 31.29
C SER A 695 41.24 -40.31 31.17
N PRO A 696 42.17 -39.33 31.22
CA PRO A 696 41.85 -37.92 31.01
C PRO A 696 41.11 -37.72 29.68
N ARG A 697 40.00 -36.95 29.72
CA ARG A 697 39.28 -36.52 28.51
C ARG A 697 39.90 -35.25 27.95
N GLU A 698 39.85 -35.01 26.65
CA GLU A 698 40.31 -33.74 26.09
C GLU A 698 39.48 -32.56 26.65
N GLU A 699 38.14 -32.72 26.66
CA GLU A 699 37.15 -31.75 27.17
C GLU A 699 36.28 -32.35 28.29
N PRO A 700 36.78 -32.44 29.55
CA PRO A 700 36.06 -33.01 30.69
C PRO A 700 34.80 -32.22 31.10
N ASN A 701 34.77 -30.93 30.76
CA ASN A 701 33.65 -29.99 30.96
C ASN A 701 32.41 -30.33 30.12
N LEU A 702 32.50 -31.26 29.17
CA LEU A 702 31.40 -31.71 28.32
C LEU A 702 30.97 -33.16 28.66
N ASP A 703 29.67 -33.43 28.68
CA ASP A 703 29.07 -34.74 29.02
C ASP A 703 29.01 -35.72 27.84
N ALA A 704 29.11 -35.23 26.61
CA ALA A 704 29.18 -36.05 25.41
C ALA A 704 30.28 -35.53 24.48
N THR A 705 31.09 -36.42 23.92
CA THR A 705 31.76 -36.14 22.64
C THR A 705 30.67 -36.08 21.59
N PRO A 706 30.40 -34.93 20.95
CA PRO A 706 29.37 -34.85 19.93
C PRO A 706 29.75 -35.84 18.83
N VAL A 707 28.84 -36.76 18.50
CA VAL A 707 28.88 -37.36 17.18
C VAL A 707 28.60 -36.19 16.25
N THR A 708 29.63 -35.73 15.54
CA THR A 708 29.43 -34.97 14.33
C THR A 708 28.56 -35.85 13.43
N PHE A 709 27.25 -35.63 13.45
CA PHE A 709 26.57 -35.48 12.17
C PHE A 709 27.06 -34.17 11.59
N ALA A 710 28.36 -34.11 11.32
CA ALA A 710 28.77 -33.58 10.07
C ALA A 710 28.03 -34.46 9.06
N ARG A 711 26.83 -34.02 8.65
CA ARG A 711 26.79 -33.67 7.24
C ARG A 711 28.02 -32.80 7.13
N VAL A 712 29.09 -33.41 6.64
CA VAL A 712 30.13 -32.66 6.01
C VAL A 712 29.30 -31.94 4.94
N GLU A 713 28.70 -30.80 5.30
CA GLU A 713 29.15 -29.57 4.73
C GLU A 713 30.67 -29.73 4.76
N THR A 714 31.14 -30.41 3.73
CA THR A 714 32.26 -29.92 2.99
C THR A 714 32.03 -28.41 3.00
N PRO A 715 33.06 -27.59 3.01
CA PRO A 715 32.97 -26.53 2.03
C PRO A 715 32.72 -27.29 0.71
N SER A 716 31.47 -27.68 0.40
CA SER A 716 31.00 -27.60 -0.95
C SER A 716 31.16 -26.12 -1.11
N GLU A 717 32.32 -25.73 -1.61
CA GLU A 717 32.29 -25.15 -2.92
C GLU A 717 30.97 -24.37 -3.09
N ALA A 718 30.74 -23.39 -2.20
CA ALA A 718 30.49 -22.04 -2.63
C ALA A 718 31.77 -21.61 -3.36
N GLU A 719 32.10 -22.35 -4.43
CA GLU A 719 32.70 -21.79 -5.61
C GLU A 719 31.86 -20.55 -5.85
N GLY A 720 32.51 -19.40 -5.91
CA GLY A 720 31.86 -18.12 -6.09
C GLY A 720 31.06 -18.09 -7.38
N ARG A 721 29.90 -18.76 -7.40
CA ARG A 721 29.03 -18.96 -8.54
C ARG A 721 28.57 -17.61 -9.04
N PHE A 722 28.30 -16.70 -8.12
CA PHE A 722 27.93 -15.31 -8.40
C PHE A 722 29.07 -14.32 -8.13
N ARG A 723 30.22 -14.79 -7.62
CA ARG A 723 31.31 -13.90 -7.21
C ARG A 723 32.00 -13.32 -8.45
N GLY A 724 31.94 -11.99 -8.60
CA GLY A 724 32.42 -11.30 -9.80
C GLY A 724 31.47 -11.34 -11.00
N MET A 725 30.26 -11.87 -10.83
CA MET A 725 29.18 -11.73 -11.82
C MET A 725 28.46 -10.39 -11.64
N THR A 726 27.97 -9.81 -12.73
CA THR A 726 27.06 -8.67 -12.67
C THR A 726 25.66 -9.12 -12.24
N PRO A 727 24.83 -8.22 -11.67
CA PRO A 727 23.45 -8.56 -11.29
C PRO A 727 22.65 -9.21 -12.44
N ALA A 728 22.82 -8.75 -13.67
CA ALA A 728 22.13 -9.32 -14.83
C ALA A 728 22.55 -10.78 -15.12
N GLU A 729 23.81 -11.14 -14.83
CA GLU A 729 24.33 -12.50 -15.00
C GLU A 729 23.84 -13.43 -13.89
N VAL A 730 23.76 -12.93 -12.65
CA VAL A 730 23.13 -13.66 -11.53
C VAL A 730 21.64 -13.91 -11.82
N ALA A 731 20.91 -12.91 -12.31
CA ALA A 731 19.49 -13.03 -12.69
C ALA A 731 19.25 -14.12 -13.73
N ASN A 732 20.09 -14.14 -14.77
CA ASN A 732 20.00 -15.10 -15.85
C ASN A 732 20.40 -16.50 -15.37
N SER A 733 21.41 -16.61 -14.51
CA SER A 733 21.84 -17.88 -13.92
C SER A 733 20.74 -18.49 -13.07
N LEU A 734 20.08 -17.67 -12.23
CA LEU A 734 18.90 -18.08 -11.46
C LEU A 734 17.77 -18.53 -12.41
N LYS A 735 17.37 -17.72 -13.39
CA LYS A 735 16.29 -18.10 -14.35
C LYS A 735 16.54 -19.40 -15.11
N SER A 736 17.80 -19.81 -15.27
CA SER A 736 18.19 -21.05 -15.94
C SER A 736 18.39 -22.23 -15.00
N ASP A 737 18.28 -22.04 -13.69
CA ASP A 737 18.53 -23.06 -12.69
C ASP A 737 17.27 -23.93 -12.48
N PRO A 738 17.31 -25.23 -12.82
CA PRO A 738 16.16 -26.12 -12.69
C PRO A 738 15.79 -26.45 -11.23
N ASP A 739 16.65 -26.14 -10.25
CA ASP A 739 16.45 -26.47 -8.83
C ASP A 739 15.86 -25.29 -8.01
N LEU A 740 15.44 -24.20 -8.67
CA LEU A 740 14.79 -23.05 -8.01
C LEU A 740 13.46 -23.38 -7.31
N ASP A 741 12.78 -24.46 -7.68
CA ASP A 741 11.53 -24.83 -6.98
C ASP A 741 11.81 -25.47 -5.59
N ASP A 742 13.07 -25.87 -5.32
CA ASP A 742 13.52 -26.49 -4.06
C ASP A 742 14.23 -25.49 -3.10
N ILE A 743 14.07 -24.17 -3.30
CA ILE A 743 14.69 -23.09 -2.47
C ILE A 743 14.38 -23.26 -0.97
N PHE A 744 13.25 -23.88 -0.62
CA PHE A 744 12.88 -24.09 0.78
C PHE A 744 13.66 -25.23 1.47
N GLU A 745 14.44 -26.03 0.73
CA GLU A 745 15.21 -27.16 1.30
C GLU A 745 16.75 -27.01 1.20
N GLN A 746 17.30 -26.05 0.45
CA GLN A 746 18.76 -25.89 0.27
C GLN A 746 19.32 -24.56 0.81
N ASP A 747 20.00 -24.62 1.96
CA ASP A 747 20.67 -23.49 2.63
C ASP A 747 21.78 -22.82 1.77
N THR A 748 22.34 -23.53 0.79
CA THR A 748 23.55 -23.12 0.06
C THR A 748 23.34 -21.96 -0.94
N LEU A 749 22.26 -21.99 -1.73
CA LEU A 749 21.96 -20.94 -2.72
C LEU A 749 21.63 -19.60 -2.03
N SER A 750 20.90 -19.68 -0.91
CA SER A 750 20.56 -18.53 -0.07
C SER A 750 21.80 -17.91 0.59
N LEU A 751 22.74 -18.73 1.05
CA LEU A 751 24.03 -18.29 1.58
C LEU A 751 24.91 -17.64 0.49
N GLU A 752 24.94 -18.18 -0.73
CA GLU A 752 25.69 -17.59 -1.86
C GLU A 752 25.12 -16.26 -2.36
N LEU A 753 23.79 -16.14 -2.41
CA LEU A 753 23.14 -14.87 -2.74
C LEU A 753 23.38 -13.82 -1.65
N ASN A 754 23.33 -14.21 -0.38
CA ASN A 754 23.70 -13.32 0.72
C ASN A 754 25.17 -12.88 0.64
N ASP A 755 26.12 -13.78 0.38
CA ASP A 755 27.55 -13.42 0.20
C ASP A 755 27.77 -12.50 -1.02
N PHE A 756 27.01 -12.68 -2.11
CA PHE A 756 27.01 -11.78 -3.26
C PHE A 756 26.51 -10.38 -2.88
N PHE A 757 25.40 -10.30 -2.13
CA PHE A 757 24.85 -9.02 -1.68
C PHE A 757 25.71 -8.32 -0.62
N GLU A 758 26.47 -9.08 0.18
CA GLU A 758 27.32 -8.56 1.26
C GLU A 758 28.67 -8.00 0.78
N ASN A 759 29.21 -8.47 -0.35
CA ASN A 759 30.58 -8.14 -0.79
C ASN A 759 30.70 -7.20 -2.01
N GLU A 760 29.64 -6.91 -2.75
CA GLU A 760 29.66 -5.99 -3.90
C GLU A 760 29.06 -4.61 -3.54
N PRO A 761 29.74 -3.49 -3.81
CA PRO A 761 29.24 -2.15 -3.50
C PRO A 761 28.19 -1.73 -4.54
N PHE A 762 26.93 -2.09 -4.35
CA PHE A 762 25.87 -1.71 -5.29
C PHE A 762 25.62 -0.20 -5.29
N SER A 763 25.57 0.39 -6.49
CA SER A 763 24.92 1.68 -6.71
C SER A 763 23.41 1.44 -6.95
N ALA A 764 22.56 2.30 -6.39
CA ALA A 764 21.09 2.18 -6.44
C ALA A 764 20.50 2.04 -7.87
N GLY A 765 21.27 2.32 -8.92
CA GLY A 765 20.85 2.17 -10.32
C GLY A 765 20.74 0.73 -10.82
N GLU A 766 21.50 -0.23 -10.26
CA GLU A 766 21.56 -1.60 -10.80
C GLU A 766 20.44 -2.51 -10.27
N LEU A 767 19.97 -2.28 -9.03
CA LEU A 767 18.77 -2.93 -8.47
C LEU A 767 17.48 -2.55 -9.23
N LEU A 768 17.44 -1.35 -9.82
CA LEU A 768 16.28 -0.86 -10.60
C LEU A 768 16.09 -1.62 -11.92
N ALA A 769 17.19 -2.06 -12.54
CA ALA A 769 17.14 -2.84 -13.79
C ALA A 769 16.62 -4.28 -13.57
N PHE A 770 16.77 -4.81 -12.35
CA PHE A 770 16.35 -6.16 -11.99
C PHE A 770 14.83 -6.28 -11.82
N LYS A 771 14.19 -5.28 -11.18
CA LYS A 771 12.72 -5.27 -10.99
C LYS A 771 11.92 -4.95 -12.26
N GLN A 772 12.50 -4.29 -13.25
CA GLN A 772 11.78 -3.94 -14.50
C GLN A 772 11.71 -5.09 -15.53
N ARG A 773 12.44 -6.20 -15.33
CA ARG A 773 12.44 -7.37 -16.24
C ARG A 773 11.66 -8.58 -15.72
N GLU A 774 10.90 -8.41 -14.66
CA GLU A 774 9.94 -9.38 -14.14
C GLU A 774 8.55 -8.75 -14.03
N ALA A 775 7.96 -8.49 -15.19
CA ALA A 775 6.52 -8.55 -15.36
C ALA A 775 6.28 -9.45 -16.60
N PRO A 776 5.30 -10.38 -16.58
CA PRO A 776 4.78 -10.91 -17.83
C PRO A 776 4.24 -9.80 -18.73
#